data_AF-A0AAF0HXS0-F1
#
_entry.id   AF-A0AAF0HXS0-F1
#
_cell.length_a   1.000
_cell.length_b   1.000
_cell.length_c   1.000
_cell.angle_alpha   90.00
_cell.angle_beta   90.00
_cell.angle_gamma   90.00
#
_symmetry.space_group_name_H-M   'P 1'
#
loop_
_entity.id
_entity.type
_entity.pdbx_description
1 polymer ?
#
loop_
_entity_poly.entity_id
_entity_poly.type
_entity_poly.pdbx_seq_one_letter_code
_entity_poly.pdbx_strand_id
1 'polypeptide(L)'
;MAISEWTMADLVREVCFDVGDGPLLLGGALPGYRRFADALGAGARFPYMIVGVDDPAVWEAGSGTLDSEGRLVREPLASSAGGDAVDFAPGEKRIGLVLHSGWIAAVEGHGHGLDEIAGLAAALADRQPASAGLDLLAGLTTTGFGRALLELGDGAAMRAHIGAGTSNAEGSVTRVDAAGGTTGLGFAGGPVTGSGTLTLEGTLAIGHGGTGATSTGAARTALGLGDGATRNVGTGAGSLAAGDDARLTGAVQRGGDAMTGALTLNGPPAADLHAATKAYVDGQIQAIDGKASVRLATTANIALTGNQVIDGVTTASGDRILVKDQSVAADNGLYLAASGAWTRAADMDGWAKIPNAHVWVESGSANADRAWVCTANAGGTLGSSAISWVQAAGPGAYQAVSANLGAIAGLASIADRLPYFTGSGTAGMATFTGFGRSLVDDADAASGRATLGLGTIATQSAASVAISGGTAVLSALEVSRVGGAATLSTRISTDAGYTNGLQLQTGALARWSVNKSGSAESGSSAGSDFEIRRYDDSGTYVSTPLRIGRADGVTAIDGGLRPLGDNGQPLGAGAYRWSVVYAASGAINTSDARAKCDVGAISDALLDAWGDVAWQRFRFVEACAAKGDAARWHVGLVAQQLGAAIDARMGAGSAVRLGLLCHDSWAAEPAQCDGEGREVRAARPAGDRWGVRYEECLALEAAWQRRRIDRIEAALAALQGGTHAGG
;
A
#
# COMPACT_ATOMS: atom_id res chain seq x y z
N MET A 1 -1.89 -32.47 -10.24
CA MET A 1 -3.19 -32.69 -10.92
C MET A 1 -4.23 -32.80 -9.81
N ALA A 2 -5.23 -31.91 -9.76
CA ALA A 2 -6.22 -31.91 -8.68
C ALA A 2 -7.32 -32.93 -8.96
N ILE A 3 -7.72 -33.72 -7.96
CA ILE A 3 -8.87 -34.62 -8.04
C ILE A 3 -10.10 -33.78 -7.70
N SER A 4 -10.94 -33.50 -8.69
CA SER A 4 -11.93 -32.41 -8.65
C SER A 4 -13.25 -32.72 -7.94
N GLU A 5 -13.41 -33.90 -7.35
CA GLU A 5 -14.71 -34.38 -6.80
C GLU A 5 -14.71 -34.66 -5.29
N TRP A 6 -13.58 -34.49 -4.59
CA TRP A 6 -13.46 -34.79 -3.16
C TRP A 6 -13.06 -33.55 -2.36
N THR A 7 -13.88 -33.19 -1.37
CA THR A 7 -13.53 -32.14 -0.41
C THR A 7 -12.69 -32.74 0.73
N MET A 8 -11.58 -32.10 1.07
CA MET A 8 -10.71 -32.51 2.18
C MET A 8 -10.46 -31.35 3.15
N ALA A 9 -10.40 -31.68 4.44
CA ALA A 9 -10.06 -30.76 5.52
C ALA A 9 -9.28 -31.51 6.61
N ASP A 10 -8.35 -30.84 7.28
CA ASP A 10 -7.63 -31.44 8.41
C ASP A 10 -8.45 -31.42 9.71
N LEU A 11 -8.06 -32.27 10.66
CA LEU A 11 -8.61 -32.28 12.02
C LEU A 11 -10.14 -32.39 12.09
N VAL A 12 -10.80 -33.10 11.17
CA VAL A 12 -12.27 -33.32 11.21
C VAL A 12 -12.59 -34.68 11.84
N ARG A 13 -13.23 -34.67 13.02
CA ARG A 13 -13.66 -35.89 13.71
C ARG A 13 -14.76 -35.62 14.73
N GLU A 14 -15.84 -36.39 14.67
CA GLU A 14 -17.02 -36.28 15.54
C GLU A 14 -17.35 -37.60 16.25
N VAL A 15 -18.08 -37.49 17.37
CA VAL A 15 -18.78 -38.62 17.98
C VAL A 15 -20.17 -38.79 17.35
N CYS A 16 -20.69 -40.01 17.38
CA CYS A 16 -22.06 -40.34 17.01
C CYS A 16 -22.58 -41.36 18.03
N PHE A 17 -23.89 -41.31 18.31
CA PHE A 17 -24.59 -42.27 19.17
C PHE A 17 -25.84 -42.87 18.48
N ASP A 18 -26.05 -42.51 17.21
CA ASP A 18 -27.22 -42.89 16.43
C ASP A 18 -27.15 -44.35 15.98
N VAL A 19 -28.29 -44.92 15.58
CA VAL A 19 -28.44 -46.35 15.30
C VAL A 19 -29.08 -46.64 13.96
N GLY A 20 -28.87 -47.85 13.43
CA GLY A 20 -29.38 -48.28 12.12
C GLY A 20 -28.31 -48.33 11.03
N ASP A 21 -28.74 -48.79 9.85
CA ASP A 21 -28.00 -48.83 8.58
C ASP A 21 -28.16 -47.55 7.73
N GLY A 22 -29.12 -46.69 8.07
CA GLY A 22 -29.38 -45.42 7.41
C GLY A 22 -28.40 -44.26 7.72
N PRO A 23 -28.77 -43.01 7.36
CA PRO A 23 -27.99 -41.81 7.66
C PRO A 23 -27.88 -41.54 9.16
N LEU A 24 -26.68 -41.26 9.64
CA LEU A 24 -26.39 -41.12 11.08
C LEU A 24 -26.24 -39.66 11.50
N LEU A 25 -26.92 -39.25 12.58
CA LEU A 25 -26.75 -37.90 13.15
C LEU A 25 -25.42 -37.78 13.90
N LEU A 26 -24.64 -36.75 13.55
CA LEU A 26 -23.36 -36.44 14.22
C LEU A 26 -23.62 -35.70 15.54
N GLY A 27 -22.96 -36.17 16.61
CA GLY A 27 -23.14 -35.71 17.99
C GLY A 27 -22.20 -34.59 18.43
N GLY A 28 -21.27 -34.14 17.57
CA GLY A 28 -20.33 -33.06 17.86
C GLY A 28 -18.85 -33.46 17.73
N ALA A 29 -18.01 -32.45 17.51
CA ALA A 29 -16.56 -32.61 17.38
C ALA A 29 -15.87 -33.05 18.68
N LEU A 30 -14.87 -33.94 18.52
CA LEU A 30 -13.98 -34.33 19.60
C LEU A 30 -13.03 -33.18 19.99
N PRO A 31 -12.48 -33.16 21.22
CA PRO A 31 -11.54 -32.13 21.64
C PRO A 31 -10.32 -32.02 20.70
N GLY A 32 -10.09 -30.82 20.16
CA GLY A 32 -9.03 -30.56 19.17
C GLY A 32 -9.42 -30.83 17.71
N TYR A 33 -10.66 -31.26 17.45
CA TYR A 33 -11.19 -31.51 16.10
C TYR A 33 -12.32 -30.53 15.74
N ARG A 34 -12.63 -30.47 14.44
CA ARG A 34 -13.69 -29.67 13.82
C ARG A 34 -14.87 -30.57 13.44
N ARG A 35 -16.07 -29.98 13.33
CA ARG A 35 -17.26 -30.67 12.82
C ARG A 35 -17.19 -30.86 11.31
N PHE A 36 -17.80 -31.92 10.79
CA PHE A 36 -17.92 -32.13 9.34
C PHE A 36 -18.71 -31.00 8.67
N ALA A 37 -19.81 -30.56 9.32
CA ALA A 37 -20.65 -29.47 8.81
C ALA A 37 -19.88 -28.15 8.64
N ASP A 38 -19.03 -27.81 9.62
CA ASP A 38 -18.23 -26.58 9.61
C ASP A 38 -17.07 -26.63 8.60
N ALA A 39 -16.54 -27.83 8.32
CA ALA A 39 -15.30 -28.01 7.56
C ALA A 39 -15.51 -28.28 6.06
N LEU A 40 -16.68 -28.78 5.65
CA LEU A 40 -16.88 -29.36 4.31
C LEU A 40 -18.06 -28.74 3.53
N GLY A 41 -19.05 -28.19 4.23
CA GLY A 41 -20.27 -27.63 3.62
C GLY A 41 -21.32 -28.68 3.25
N ALA A 42 -22.58 -28.27 3.22
CA ALA A 42 -23.70 -29.16 2.89
C ALA A 42 -23.62 -29.68 1.45
N GLY A 43 -23.88 -30.98 1.25
CA GLY A 43 -23.80 -31.63 -0.06
C GLY A 43 -22.40 -31.93 -0.60
N ALA A 44 -21.32 -31.57 0.09
CA ALA A 44 -19.96 -31.95 -0.30
C ALA A 44 -19.72 -33.46 -0.11
N ARG A 45 -19.05 -34.11 -1.08
CA ARG A 45 -18.66 -35.52 -0.99
C ARG A 45 -17.27 -35.66 -0.38
N PHE A 46 -17.15 -36.49 0.65
CA PHE A 46 -15.90 -36.69 1.38
C PHE A 46 -15.71 -38.17 1.78
N PRO A 47 -14.46 -38.65 1.86
CA PRO A 47 -14.16 -39.95 2.45
C PRO A 47 -14.30 -39.91 3.97
N TYR A 48 -14.93 -40.92 4.57
CA TYR A 48 -15.05 -41.08 6.02
C TYR A 48 -14.59 -42.46 6.49
N MET A 49 -14.27 -42.55 7.78
CA MET A 49 -14.19 -43.81 8.52
C MET A 49 -14.97 -43.72 9.83
N ILE A 50 -15.82 -44.70 10.09
CA ILE A 50 -16.57 -44.93 11.33
C ILE A 50 -15.96 -46.13 12.04
N VAL A 51 -15.70 -45.99 13.33
CA VAL A 51 -15.31 -47.10 14.20
C VAL A 51 -16.18 -47.07 15.45
N GLY A 52 -16.83 -48.19 15.77
CA GLY A 52 -17.49 -48.38 17.06
C GLY A 52 -16.47 -48.33 18.19
N VAL A 53 -16.74 -47.54 19.23
CA VAL A 53 -15.86 -47.46 20.41
C VAL A 53 -16.23 -48.57 21.40
N ASP A 54 -17.53 -48.78 21.60
CA ASP A 54 -18.05 -49.83 22.49
C ASP A 54 -18.03 -51.23 21.84
N ASP A 55 -18.04 -51.29 20.50
CA ASP A 55 -17.73 -52.51 19.72
C ASP A 55 -16.72 -52.20 18.59
N PRO A 56 -15.41 -52.32 18.85
CA PRO A 56 -14.36 -52.07 17.87
C PRO A 56 -14.29 -53.05 16.69
N ALA A 57 -15.02 -54.17 16.74
CA ALA A 57 -15.13 -55.08 15.60
C ALA A 57 -16.05 -54.51 14.50
N VAL A 58 -16.88 -53.54 14.85
CA VAL A 58 -17.86 -52.91 13.96
C VAL A 58 -17.30 -51.59 13.40
N TRP A 59 -17.06 -51.56 12.10
CA TRP A 59 -16.42 -50.43 11.42
C TRP A 59 -16.90 -50.29 9.97
N GLU A 60 -16.78 -49.08 9.44
CA GLU A 60 -17.16 -48.74 8.09
C GLU A 60 -16.22 -47.67 7.52
N ALA A 61 -15.78 -47.83 6.27
CA ALA A 61 -15.07 -46.81 5.52
C ALA A 61 -15.75 -46.64 4.15
N GLY A 62 -15.98 -45.40 3.75
CA GLY A 62 -16.80 -45.09 2.59
C GLY A 62 -16.72 -43.64 2.16
N SER A 63 -17.58 -43.28 1.21
CA SER A 63 -17.83 -41.90 0.83
C SER A 63 -19.15 -41.44 1.40
N GLY A 64 -19.19 -40.21 1.93
CA GLY A 64 -20.41 -39.65 2.52
C GLY A 64 -20.65 -38.22 2.09
N THR A 65 -21.88 -37.79 2.32
CA THR A 65 -22.35 -36.41 2.20
C THR A 65 -23.16 -36.07 3.44
N LEU A 66 -23.24 -34.79 3.79
CA LEU A 66 -24.19 -34.33 4.79
C LEU A 66 -25.52 -33.96 4.12
N ASP A 67 -26.63 -34.49 4.62
CA ASP A 67 -27.99 -34.10 4.20
C ASP A 67 -28.40 -32.72 4.76
N SER A 68 -29.60 -32.26 4.41
CA SER A 68 -30.15 -30.97 4.87
C SER A 68 -30.38 -30.91 6.38
N GLU A 69 -30.41 -32.05 7.06
CA GLU A 69 -30.59 -32.18 8.51
C GLU A 69 -29.24 -32.37 9.24
N GLY A 70 -28.12 -32.40 8.51
CA GLY A 70 -26.77 -32.56 9.06
C GLY A 70 -26.40 -33.99 9.43
N ARG A 71 -27.14 -34.99 8.95
CA ARG A 71 -26.76 -36.40 9.11
C ARG A 71 -25.77 -36.82 8.02
N LEU A 72 -24.88 -37.73 8.38
CA LEU A 72 -23.99 -38.40 7.43
C LEU A 72 -24.80 -39.43 6.63
N VAL A 73 -25.05 -39.13 5.36
CA VAL A 73 -25.49 -40.11 4.36
C VAL A 73 -24.28 -40.95 3.95
N ARG A 74 -24.46 -42.27 3.96
CA ARG A 74 -23.37 -43.26 3.91
C ARG A 74 -23.40 -44.05 2.62
N GLU A 75 -22.31 -44.01 1.84
CA GLU A 75 -22.02 -44.93 0.74
C GLU A 75 -20.74 -45.72 1.10
N PRO A 76 -20.88 -46.88 1.75
CA PRO A 76 -19.75 -47.69 2.16
C PRO A 76 -18.94 -48.21 0.97
N LEU A 77 -17.62 -48.32 1.16
CA LEU A 77 -16.70 -48.95 0.19
C LEU A 77 -16.05 -50.22 0.78
N ALA A 78 -15.88 -50.25 2.10
CA ALA A 78 -15.52 -51.45 2.86
C ALA A 78 -16.12 -51.35 4.27
N SER A 79 -16.65 -52.45 4.79
CA SER A 79 -17.30 -52.47 6.11
C SER A 79 -17.19 -53.83 6.78
N SER A 80 -17.38 -53.86 8.10
CA SER A 80 -17.59 -55.10 8.86
C SER A 80 -18.87 -55.84 8.46
N ALA A 81 -19.77 -55.21 7.69
CA ALA A 81 -20.96 -55.80 7.09
C ALA A 81 -20.72 -56.33 5.66
N GLY A 82 -19.46 -56.48 5.22
CA GLY A 82 -19.12 -57.11 3.93
C GLY A 82 -19.18 -56.18 2.72
N GLY A 83 -19.26 -54.86 2.94
CA GLY A 83 -19.36 -53.84 1.89
C GLY A 83 -20.68 -53.07 1.89
N ASP A 84 -21.72 -53.62 2.54
CA ASP A 84 -22.99 -52.91 2.76
C ASP A 84 -22.91 -51.96 3.97
N ALA A 85 -23.94 -51.14 4.17
CA ALA A 85 -24.02 -50.20 5.28
C ALA A 85 -24.19 -50.95 6.60
N VAL A 86 -23.34 -50.62 7.57
CA VAL A 86 -23.37 -51.25 8.88
C VAL A 86 -24.61 -50.79 9.64
N ASP A 87 -25.45 -51.74 10.05
CA ASP A 87 -26.48 -51.55 11.06
C ASP A 87 -25.83 -51.39 12.44
N PHE A 88 -25.81 -50.15 12.90
CA PHE A 88 -25.00 -49.72 14.02
C PHE A 88 -25.80 -49.77 15.34
N ALA A 89 -25.52 -50.72 16.23
CA ALA A 89 -26.16 -50.84 17.55
C ALA A 89 -25.91 -49.63 18.50
N PRO A 90 -26.70 -49.41 19.57
CA PRO A 90 -26.49 -48.31 20.51
C PRO A 90 -25.10 -48.31 21.19
N GLY A 91 -24.41 -47.17 21.18
CA GLY A 91 -23.06 -46.98 21.76
C GLY A 91 -22.35 -45.76 21.17
N GLU A 92 -21.15 -45.41 21.62
CA GLU A 92 -20.32 -44.38 20.96
C GLU A 92 -19.69 -44.93 19.67
N LYS A 93 -19.79 -44.17 18.58
CA LYS A 93 -19.02 -44.36 17.35
C LYS A 93 -18.20 -43.10 17.10
N ARG A 94 -16.99 -43.26 16.57
CA ARG A 94 -16.14 -42.13 16.16
C ARG A 94 -16.03 -42.09 14.65
N ILE A 95 -16.38 -40.94 14.09
CA ILE A 95 -16.45 -40.68 12.65
C ILE A 95 -15.36 -39.67 12.33
N GLY A 96 -14.43 -39.99 11.44
CA GLY A 96 -13.33 -39.12 11.05
C GLY A 96 -13.18 -39.00 9.54
N LEU A 97 -12.78 -37.83 9.06
CA LEU A 97 -12.40 -37.66 7.65
C LEU A 97 -11.02 -38.29 7.45
N VAL A 98 -10.87 -39.08 6.38
CA VAL A 98 -9.63 -39.80 6.07
C VAL A 98 -9.06 -39.36 4.73
N LEU A 99 -7.76 -39.55 4.49
CA LEU A 99 -7.17 -39.21 3.19
C LEU A 99 -7.58 -40.24 2.13
N HIS A 100 -8.12 -39.77 1.01
CA HIS A 100 -8.50 -40.62 -0.12
C HIS A 100 -7.23 -41.19 -0.80
N SER A 101 -7.20 -42.51 -1.04
CA SER A 101 -6.03 -43.22 -1.61
C SER A 101 -5.56 -42.64 -2.95
N GLY A 102 -6.49 -42.15 -3.78
CA GLY A 102 -6.15 -41.47 -5.04
C GLY A 102 -5.32 -40.20 -4.87
N TRP A 103 -5.45 -39.48 -3.74
CA TRP A 103 -4.60 -38.32 -3.44
C TRP A 103 -3.18 -38.74 -3.08
N ILE A 104 -3.03 -39.80 -2.28
CA ILE A 104 -1.72 -40.38 -1.93
C ILE A 104 -0.99 -40.85 -3.19
N ALA A 105 -1.66 -41.58 -4.09
CA ALA A 105 -1.11 -41.99 -5.37
C ALA A 105 -0.68 -40.81 -6.28
N ALA A 106 -1.34 -39.65 -6.18
CA ALA A 106 -0.97 -38.45 -6.92
C ALA A 106 0.23 -37.68 -6.31
N VAL A 107 0.52 -37.90 -5.01
CA VAL A 107 1.68 -37.34 -4.30
C VAL A 107 2.90 -38.26 -4.47
N GLU A 108 2.73 -39.58 -4.32
CA GLU A 108 3.80 -40.57 -4.49
C GLU A 108 4.26 -40.71 -5.96
N GLY A 109 3.40 -40.34 -6.92
CA GLY A 109 3.76 -40.24 -8.34
C GLY A 109 4.55 -38.98 -8.74
N HIS A 110 4.79 -38.04 -7.82
CA HIS A 110 5.54 -36.80 -8.11
C HIS A 110 7.05 -36.99 -7.86
N GLY A 111 7.68 -37.79 -8.72
CA GLY A 111 9.08 -38.18 -8.59
C GLY A 111 10.06 -37.00 -8.78
N HIS A 112 10.88 -36.75 -7.75
CA HIS A 112 12.15 -36.05 -7.88
C HIS A 112 13.23 -36.87 -7.18
N GLY A 113 14.22 -37.34 -7.95
CA GLY A 113 15.41 -37.99 -7.39
C GLY A 113 16.41 -36.96 -6.88
N LEU A 114 17.16 -37.30 -5.83
CA LEU A 114 18.28 -36.44 -5.34
C LEU A 114 19.35 -36.22 -6.42
N ASP A 115 19.41 -37.12 -7.40
CA ASP A 115 20.37 -37.15 -8.50
C ASP A 115 20.08 -36.10 -9.59
N GLU A 116 18.88 -35.50 -9.59
CA GLU A 116 18.44 -34.53 -10.60
C GLU A 116 18.75 -33.08 -10.22
N ILE A 117 19.33 -32.84 -9.03
CA ILE A 117 19.73 -31.51 -8.54
C ILE A 117 21.18 -31.22 -8.92
N ALA A 118 21.37 -30.49 -10.03
CA ALA A 118 22.68 -30.06 -10.50
C ALA A 118 23.45 -29.27 -9.42
N GLY A 119 24.60 -29.82 -8.99
CA GLY A 119 25.51 -29.21 -8.01
C GLY A 119 25.49 -29.82 -6.61
N LEU A 120 24.48 -30.63 -6.25
CA LEU A 120 24.38 -31.20 -4.89
C LEU A 120 25.54 -32.15 -4.55
N ALA A 121 26.02 -32.92 -5.53
CA ALA A 121 27.17 -33.83 -5.37
C ALA A 121 28.48 -33.09 -5.01
N ALA A 122 28.64 -31.82 -5.40
CA ALA A 122 29.81 -31.02 -5.02
C ALA A 122 29.71 -30.50 -3.56
N ALA A 123 28.50 -30.33 -3.04
CA ALA A 123 28.27 -29.81 -1.68
C ALA A 123 28.45 -30.88 -0.56
N LEU A 124 28.50 -32.16 -0.92
CA LEU A 124 28.68 -33.28 0.03
C LEU A 124 30.12 -33.79 0.15
N ALA A 125 31.05 -33.35 -0.71
CA ALA A 125 32.41 -33.91 -0.79
C ALA A 125 33.21 -33.82 0.53
N ASP A 126 33.00 -32.75 1.32
CA ASP A 126 33.72 -32.49 2.58
C ASP A 126 32.91 -32.82 3.85
N ARG A 127 31.82 -33.61 3.75
CA ARG A 127 30.97 -33.99 4.88
C ARG A 127 31.15 -35.46 5.24
N GLN A 128 31.73 -35.74 6.41
CA GLN A 128 31.80 -37.13 6.90
C GLN A 128 30.40 -37.63 7.32
N PRO A 129 29.97 -38.84 6.91
CA PRO A 129 28.76 -39.45 7.47
C PRO A 129 28.96 -39.81 8.95
N ALA A 130 27.87 -39.78 9.73
CA ALA A 130 27.89 -40.08 11.15
C ALA A 130 28.45 -41.49 11.41
N SER A 131 29.57 -41.58 12.13
CA SER A 131 30.22 -42.86 12.40
C SER A 131 29.55 -43.60 13.56
N ALA A 132 29.36 -44.91 13.40
CA ALA A 132 28.86 -45.82 14.44
C ALA A 132 29.90 -46.11 15.55
N GLY A 133 30.80 -45.16 15.84
CA GLY A 133 31.87 -45.30 16.82
C GLY A 133 31.50 -44.92 18.24
N LEU A 134 30.35 -44.27 18.46
CA LEU A 134 29.93 -43.82 19.80
C LEU A 134 29.32 -44.92 20.68
N ASP A 135 28.92 -46.07 20.11
CA ASP A 135 28.48 -47.24 20.88
C ASP A 135 29.64 -47.97 21.61
N LEU A 136 30.90 -47.72 21.24
CA LEU A 136 32.06 -48.37 21.87
C LEU A 136 32.43 -47.81 23.25
N LEU A 137 31.90 -46.65 23.65
CA LEU A 137 32.13 -46.12 25.00
C LEU A 137 31.23 -46.78 26.06
N ALA A 138 30.16 -47.48 25.64
CA ALA A 138 29.28 -48.25 26.51
C ALA A 138 29.84 -49.66 26.88
N GLY A 139 30.99 -50.05 26.30
CA GLY A 139 31.53 -51.41 26.38
C GLY A 139 32.81 -51.60 27.22
N LEU A 140 33.29 -50.60 27.95
CA LEU A 140 34.59 -50.69 28.63
C LEU A 140 34.55 -51.54 29.92
N THR A 141 34.73 -52.85 29.78
CA THR A 141 34.80 -53.80 30.90
C THR A 141 36.15 -53.73 31.64
N THR A 142 36.22 -53.00 32.75
CA THR A 142 37.36 -53.11 33.67
C THR A 142 37.33 -54.45 34.43
N THR A 143 38.48 -55.08 34.61
CA THR A 143 38.61 -56.30 35.43
C THR A 143 38.61 -55.96 36.92
N GLY A 144 38.34 -56.94 37.79
CA GLY A 144 38.34 -56.73 39.25
C GLY A 144 39.67 -56.18 39.78
N PHE A 145 40.80 -56.58 39.18
CA PHE A 145 42.13 -56.05 39.47
C PHE A 145 42.26 -54.55 39.13
N GLY A 146 41.73 -54.13 37.98
CA GLY A 146 41.72 -52.72 37.57
C GLY A 146 40.84 -51.81 38.46
N ARG A 147 39.73 -52.35 38.99
CA ARG A 147 38.91 -51.62 39.99
C ARG A 147 39.60 -51.56 41.36
N ALA A 148 40.18 -52.66 41.83
CA ALA A 148 40.87 -52.71 43.12
C ALA A 148 42.05 -51.72 43.23
N LEU A 149 42.76 -51.46 42.13
CA LEU A 149 43.86 -50.49 42.10
C LEU A 149 43.39 -49.01 42.14
N LEU A 150 42.11 -48.75 41.88
CA LEU A 150 41.49 -47.41 41.91
C LEU A 150 40.78 -47.10 43.25
N GLU A 151 40.66 -48.09 44.14
CA GLU A 151 39.87 -47.99 45.39
C GLU A 151 40.72 -48.10 46.68
N LEU A 152 42.04 -48.34 46.61
CA LEU A 152 42.91 -48.59 47.78
C LEU A 152 43.83 -47.41 48.13
N GLY A 153 43.84 -47.04 49.42
CA GLY A 153 44.19 -45.69 49.87
C GLY A 153 45.57 -45.43 50.47
N ASP A 154 46.53 -46.37 50.44
CA ASP A 154 47.92 -46.08 50.86
C ASP A 154 49.01 -46.93 50.15
N GLY A 155 50.27 -46.51 50.33
CA GLY A 155 51.43 -47.16 49.72
C GLY A 155 51.87 -48.49 50.35
N ALA A 156 51.34 -48.88 51.52
CA ALA A 156 51.57 -50.20 52.10
C ALA A 156 50.64 -51.24 51.45
N ALA A 157 49.37 -50.90 51.23
CA ALA A 157 48.43 -51.70 50.46
C ALA A 157 48.96 -51.98 49.03
N MET A 158 49.54 -50.95 48.39
CA MET A 158 50.16 -51.11 47.06
C MET A 158 51.33 -52.11 47.06
N ARG A 159 52.20 -52.10 48.08
CA ARG A 159 53.35 -53.04 48.17
C ARG A 159 52.94 -54.50 48.37
N ALA A 160 51.86 -54.75 49.11
CA ALA A 160 51.29 -56.08 49.24
C ALA A 160 50.67 -56.57 47.91
N HIS A 161 50.02 -55.66 47.15
CA HIS A 161 49.38 -55.98 45.88
C HIS A 161 50.38 -56.27 44.73
N ILE A 162 51.63 -55.80 44.83
CA ILE A 162 52.70 -56.02 43.83
C ILE A 162 53.79 -57.02 44.30
N GLY A 163 53.63 -57.65 45.47
CA GLY A 163 54.36 -58.88 45.83
C GLY A 163 55.86 -58.76 46.14
N ALA A 164 56.34 -57.68 46.76
CA ALA A 164 57.75 -57.51 47.11
C ALA A 164 58.05 -57.76 48.62
N GLY A 165 58.70 -58.89 48.98
CA GLY A 165 59.14 -59.15 50.37
C GLY A 165 59.85 -60.49 50.67
N THR A 166 61.17 -60.40 50.90
CA THR A 166 62.13 -61.27 51.65
C THR A 166 61.73 -62.56 52.38
N SER A 167 62.63 -63.56 52.37
CA SER A 167 62.81 -64.56 53.46
C SER A 167 64.25 -65.11 53.52
N ASN A 168 64.88 -65.13 54.70
CA ASN A 168 66.27 -65.61 54.94
C ASN A 168 66.34 -66.75 55.97
N ALA A 169 67.20 -67.74 55.68
CA ALA A 169 67.72 -68.82 56.54
C ALA A 169 68.96 -69.41 55.83
N GLU A 170 69.99 -70.01 56.45
CA GLU A 170 70.33 -70.21 57.87
C GLU A 170 71.86 -70.46 58.01
N GLY A 171 72.41 -70.49 59.24
CA GLY A 171 73.76 -71.04 59.51
C GLY A 171 74.90 -70.03 59.79
N SER A 172 76.02 -70.52 60.33
CA SER A 172 77.15 -69.72 60.86
C SER A 172 78.54 -70.25 60.45
N VAL A 173 79.52 -69.36 60.28
CA VAL A 173 80.92 -69.67 59.85
C VAL A 173 81.94 -68.88 60.67
N THR A 174 83.03 -69.50 61.13
CA THR A 174 83.87 -68.94 62.20
C THR A 174 85.16 -68.19 61.82
N ARG A 175 85.63 -68.20 60.57
CA ARG A 175 86.63 -67.24 60.03
C ARG A 175 86.71 -67.38 58.50
N VAL A 176 87.12 -66.32 57.81
CA VAL A 176 87.51 -66.34 56.38
C VAL A 176 88.80 -65.54 56.21
N ASP A 177 89.87 -66.15 55.72
CA ASP A 177 91.14 -65.47 55.41
C ASP A 177 91.28 -65.32 53.88
N ALA A 178 91.46 -64.08 53.40
CA ALA A 178 91.62 -63.76 51.97
C ALA A 178 92.63 -62.60 51.77
N ALA A 179 93.41 -62.62 50.69
CA ALA A 179 94.43 -61.62 50.40
C ALA A 179 94.22 -60.97 49.01
N GLY A 180 94.24 -59.63 48.92
CA GLY A 180 93.90 -58.87 47.70
C GLY A 180 95.04 -58.59 46.71
N GLY A 181 96.26 -59.07 46.98
CA GLY A 181 97.40 -58.97 46.05
C GLY A 181 97.82 -57.54 45.70
N THR A 182 98.23 -57.31 44.45
CA THR A 182 98.73 -56.00 43.95
C THR A 182 97.62 -55.01 43.59
N THR A 183 96.35 -55.35 43.80
CA THR A 183 95.20 -54.52 43.36
C THR A 183 95.04 -53.22 44.16
N GLY A 184 95.58 -53.17 45.38
CA GLY A 184 95.40 -52.07 46.34
C GLY A 184 94.24 -52.28 47.32
N LEU A 185 93.62 -53.48 47.32
CA LEU A 185 92.52 -53.86 48.22
C LEU A 185 92.98 -54.88 49.27
N GLY A 186 92.45 -54.77 50.49
CA GLY A 186 92.64 -55.70 51.61
C GLY A 186 91.32 -56.20 52.20
N PHE A 187 91.36 -57.28 52.98
CA PHE A 187 90.18 -57.87 53.63
C PHE A 187 90.41 -58.02 55.14
N ALA A 188 89.42 -57.68 55.97
CA ALA A 188 89.47 -57.84 57.42
C ALA A 188 88.11 -58.25 58.04
N GLY A 189 88.15 -59.09 59.08
CA GLY A 189 86.97 -59.50 59.88
C GLY A 189 86.81 -61.02 60.10
N GLY A 190 85.97 -61.40 61.07
CA GLY A 190 85.55 -62.78 61.39
C GLY A 190 85.10 -62.92 62.86
N PRO A 191 84.76 -64.12 63.36
CA PRO A 191 83.66 -64.99 62.93
C PRO A 191 82.40 -64.31 62.36
N VAL A 192 81.70 -64.98 61.43
CA VAL A 192 80.37 -64.60 60.92
C VAL A 192 79.32 -65.60 61.39
N THR A 193 78.77 -65.38 62.59
CA THR A 193 77.68 -66.20 63.11
C THR A 193 76.32 -65.60 62.74
N GLY A 194 75.83 -65.92 61.54
CA GLY A 194 74.55 -65.46 60.99
C GLY A 194 74.72 -64.37 59.93
N SER A 195 75.06 -63.15 60.36
CA SER A 195 75.45 -62.06 59.46
C SER A 195 76.61 -61.28 60.06
N GLY A 196 77.67 -61.07 59.28
CA GLY A 196 78.87 -60.39 59.72
C GLY A 196 79.64 -59.90 58.50
N THR A 197 80.11 -58.66 58.57
CA THR A 197 80.69 -57.97 57.42
C THR A 197 82.17 -58.35 57.27
N LEU A 198 82.53 -58.95 56.14
CA LEU A 198 83.93 -58.99 55.69
C LEU A 198 84.22 -57.65 55.01
N THR A 199 85.01 -56.79 55.65
CA THR A 199 85.28 -55.44 55.13
C THR A 199 86.37 -55.50 54.08
N LEU A 200 86.06 -54.98 52.89
CA LEU A 200 87.02 -54.64 51.84
C LEU A 200 87.56 -53.24 52.10
N GLU A 201 88.87 -53.11 52.32
CA GLU A 201 89.55 -51.85 52.60
C GLU A 201 90.52 -51.48 51.46
N GLY A 202 90.86 -50.19 51.36
CA GLY A 202 91.78 -49.66 50.34
C GLY A 202 91.08 -49.09 49.10
N THR A 203 91.83 -48.97 48.00
CA THR A 203 91.33 -48.46 46.72
C THR A 203 91.97 -49.19 45.55
N LEU A 204 91.19 -49.49 44.52
CA LEU A 204 91.69 -50.12 43.29
C LEU A 204 92.62 -49.16 42.53
N ALA A 205 93.84 -49.61 42.22
CA ALA A 205 94.84 -48.81 41.51
C ALA A 205 94.46 -48.51 40.04
N ILE A 206 95.00 -47.41 39.49
CA ILE A 206 94.70 -46.94 38.11
C ILE A 206 95.04 -48.00 37.06
N GLY A 207 96.20 -48.68 37.18
CA GLY A 207 96.62 -49.76 36.29
C GLY A 207 95.73 -51.01 36.32
N HIS A 208 94.74 -51.05 37.20
CA HIS A 208 93.74 -52.12 37.33
C HIS A 208 92.31 -51.60 37.12
N GLY A 209 92.14 -50.44 36.49
CA GLY A 209 90.83 -49.87 36.12
C GLY A 209 90.16 -49.04 37.23
N GLY A 210 90.82 -48.83 38.37
CA GLY A 210 90.35 -47.93 39.42
C GLY A 210 90.87 -46.50 39.25
N THR A 211 90.76 -45.70 40.31
CA THR A 211 91.27 -44.32 40.38
C THR A 211 92.51 -44.18 41.26
N GLY A 212 92.86 -45.22 42.03
CA GLY A 212 93.89 -45.17 43.06
C GLY A 212 93.66 -44.15 44.17
N ALA A 213 92.43 -43.62 44.31
CA ALA A 213 92.15 -42.45 45.12
C ALA A 213 90.81 -42.55 45.88
N THR A 214 90.83 -42.18 47.17
CA THR A 214 89.67 -42.20 48.08
C THR A 214 88.76 -40.97 47.97
N SER A 215 89.10 -39.98 47.13
CA SER A 215 88.29 -38.77 46.94
C SER A 215 88.07 -38.44 45.47
N THR A 216 86.91 -37.85 45.16
CA THR A 216 86.54 -37.48 43.78
C THR A 216 87.47 -36.42 43.18
N GLY A 217 88.02 -35.52 44.01
CA GLY A 217 89.00 -34.52 43.59
C GLY A 217 90.30 -35.16 43.13
N ALA A 218 90.90 -36.02 43.97
CA ALA A 218 92.12 -36.75 43.61
C ALA A 218 91.89 -37.70 42.41
N ALA A 219 90.72 -38.34 42.31
CA ALA A 219 90.36 -39.17 41.17
C ALA A 219 90.31 -38.38 39.84
N ARG A 220 89.72 -37.18 39.82
CA ARG A 220 89.70 -36.33 38.61
C ARG A 220 91.10 -35.88 38.20
N THR A 221 91.96 -35.55 39.17
CA THR A 221 93.37 -35.21 38.92
C THR A 221 94.15 -36.41 38.38
N ALA A 222 93.98 -37.59 38.98
CA ALA A 222 94.64 -38.83 38.59
C ALA A 222 94.26 -39.30 37.17
N LEU A 223 93.03 -38.98 36.72
CA LEU A 223 92.54 -39.24 35.36
C LEU A 223 92.76 -38.07 34.39
N GLY A 224 93.39 -36.96 34.81
CA GLY A 224 93.71 -35.81 33.95
C GLY A 224 92.52 -34.96 33.50
N LEU A 225 91.36 -35.03 34.19
CA LEU A 225 90.07 -34.50 33.70
C LEU A 225 89.81 -33.00 33.99
N GLY A 226 90.70 -32.32 34.71
CA GLY A 226 90.59 -30.88 35.03
C GLY A 226 89.32 -30.50 35.79
N ASP A 227 88.85 -29.27 35.60
CA ASP A 227 87.57 -28.76 36.09
C ASP A 227 86.38 -29.12 35.18
N GLY A 228 86.66 -29.50 33.91
CA GLY A 228 85.66 -29.90 32.93
C GLY A 228 84.75 -31.03 33.42
N ALA A 229 85.30 -32.03 34.12
CA ALA A 229 84.52 -33.11 34.72
C ALA A 229 83.64 -32.70 35.93
N THR A 230 83.52 -31.40 36.23
CA THR A 230 82.59 -30.83 37.22
C THR A 230 81.65 -29.76 36.67
N ARG A 231 81.70 -29.48 35.36
CA ARG A 231 80.87 -28.45 34.71
C ARG A 231 79.83 -29.13 33.83
N ASN A 232 78.62 -28.58 33.81
CA ASN A 232 77.56 -29.08 32.95
C ASN A 232 77.93 -28.90 31.46
N VAL A 233 77.37 -29.74 30.59
CA VAL A 233 77.37 -29.51 29.14
C VAL A 233 76.04 -28.87 28.73
N GLY A 234 76.07 -27.83 27.91
CA GLY A 234 74.87 -27.08 27.51
C GLY A 234 75.16 -25.60 27.24
N THR A 235 74.10 -24.79 27.26
CA THR A 235 74.13 -23.35 26.92
C THR A 235 73.94 -22.43 28.12
N GLY A 236 73.99 -22.94 29.36
CA GLY A 236 73.89 -22.13 30.59
C GLY A 236 75.24 -21.53 31.03
N ALA A 237 75.23 -20.36 31.66
CA ALA A 237 76.46 -19.76 32.19
C ALA A 237 77.20 -20.73 33.13
N GLY A 238 78.52 -20.84 32.94
CA GLY A 238 79.38 -21.77 33.69
C GLY A 238 79.53 -23.19 33.08
N SER A 239 78.78 -23.52 32.02
CA SER A 239 78.91 -24.77 31.26
C SER A 239 80.01 -24.73 30.19
N LEU A 240 80.45 -25.89 29.70
CA LEU A 240 81.55 -26.04 28.74
C LEU A 240 81.26 -25.56 27.30
N ALA A 241 80.03 -25.17 26.98
CA ALA A 241 79.60 -24.83 25.61
C ALA A 241 78.71 -23.58 25.53
N ALA A 242 78.87 -22.64 26.48
CA ALA A 242 78.04 -21.44 26.59
C ALA A 242 78.43 -20.28 25.65
N GLY A 243 79.54 -20.38 24.91
CA GLY A 243 80.18 -19.28 24.19
C GLY A 243 81.26 -18.58 25.03
N ASP A 244 80.99 -18.41 26.32
CA ASP A 244 81.83 -17.72 27.32
C ASP A 244 83.18 -18.40 27.65
N ASP A 245 83.59 -19.45 26.92
CA ASP A 245 84.86 -20.16 27.12
C ASP A 245 85.97 -19.53 26.27
N ALA A 246 86.96 -18.93 26.94
CA ALA A 246 88.08 -18.24 26.31
C ALA A 246 88.97 -19.11 25.39
N ARG A 247 88.75 -20.44 25.34
CA ARG A 247 89.42 -21.37 24.42
C ARG A 247 88.74 -21.46 23.04
N LEU A 248 87.53 -20.93 22.87
CA LEU A 248 86.77 -20.96 21.61
C LEU A 248 86.99 -19.68 20.78
N THR A 249 88.10 -19.62 20.05
CA THR A 249 88.41 -18.50 19.15
C THR A 249 87.71 -18.64 17.79
N GLY A 250 86.96 -17.60 17.39
CA GLY A 250 86.36 -17.48 16.05
C GLY A 250 84.87 -17.84 15.93
N ALA A 251 84.18 -18.18 17.03
CA ALA A 251 82.73 -18.37 17.07
C ALA A 251 82.00 -17.09 17.49
N VAL A 252 80.80 -16.87 16.95
CA VAL A 252 79.97 -15.69 17.27
C VAL A 252 79.33 -15.84 18.65
N GLN A 253 79.54 -14.84 19.50
CA GLN A 253 79.13 -14.77 20.88
C GLN A 253 77.66 -14.35 21.05
N ARG A 254 77.11 -14.64 22.24
CA ARG A 254 75.67 -14.48 22.53
C ARG A 254 75.16 -13.03 22.57
N GLY A 255 76.04 -12.05 22.44
CA GLY A 255 75.69 -10.64 22.30
C GLY A 255 76.88 -9.75 21.97
N GLY A 256 76.66 -8.71 21.15
CA GLY A 256 77.63 -7.66 20.87
C GLY A 256 78.63 -7.91 19.73
N ASP A 257 78.64 -9.10 19.12
CA ASP A 257 79.60 -9.45 18.06
C ASP A 257 79.27 -8.81 16.70
N ALA A 258 80.33 -8.43 15.97
CA ALA A 258 80.25 -7.85 14.63
C ALA A 258 80.63 -8.89 13.56
N MET A 259 79.66 -9.34 12.76
CA MET A 259 79.92 -10.16 11.58
C MET A 259 80.47 -9.30 10.43
N THR A 260 81.75 -9.46 10.10
CA THR A 260 82.45 -8.72 9.03
C THR A 260 82.46 -9.44 7.67
N GLY A 261 81.85 -10.63 7.58
CA GLY A 261 81.72 -11.43 6.36
C GLY A 261 80.27 -11.70 5.94
N ALA A 262 80.09 -12.30 4.77
CA ALA A 262 78.75 -12.58 4.23
C ALA A 262 78.02 -13.70 5.00
N LEU A 263 76.85 -13.37 5.57
CA LEU A 263 75.97 -14.31 6.26
C LEU A 263 74.99 -14.96 5.26
N THR A 264 75.02 -16.28 5.12
CA THR A 264 74.06 -17.05 4.31
C THR A 264 73.09 -17.77 5.25
N LEU A 265 71.79 -17.51 5.11
CA LEU A 265 70.73 -18.13 5.91
C LEU A 265 70.10 -19.30 5.12
N ASN A 266 69.66 -20.34 5.83
CA ASN A 266 69.18 -21.59 5.24
C ASN A 266 67.72 -21.56 4.74
N GLY A 267 66.99 -20.45 4.91
CA GLY A 267 65.59 -20.33 4.53
C GLY A 267 64.98 -18.98 4.91
N PRO A 268 63.68 -18.76 4.60
CA PRO A 268 62.95 -17.58 5.05
C PRO A 268 62.76 -17.58 6.60
N PRO A 269 62.53 -16.40 7.21
CA PRO A 269 62.20 -16.30 8.62
C PRO A 269 60.88 -17.00 8.95
N ALA A 270 60.80 -17.58 10.16
CA ALA A 270 59.63 -18.34 10.64
C ALA A 270 59.06 -17.81 11.96
N ALA A 271 59.71 -16.80 12.55
CA ALA A 271 59.26 -16.05 13.73
C ALA A 271 59.76 -14.61 13.61
N ASP A 272 59.07 -13.66 14.26
CA ASP A 272 59.21 -12.21 14.05
C ASP A 272 60.63 -11.65 14.27
N LEU A 273 61.45 -12.33 15.08
CA LEU A 273 62.82 -11.92 15.41
C LEU A 273 63.90 -12.65 14.59
N HIS A 274 63.53 -13.46 13.59
CA HIS A 274 64.49 -14.09 12.68
C HIS A 274 65.06 -13.06 11.70
N ALA A 275 66.36 -13.18 11.39
CA ALA A 275 66.95 -12.45 10.28
C ALA A 275 66.29 -12.87 8.96
N ALA A 276 65.89 -11.89 8.14
CA ALA A 276 65.27 -12.13 6.85
C ALA A 276 66.32 -12.36 5.75
N THR A 277 66.11 -13.34 4.86
CA THR A 277 66.91 -13.44 3.63
C THR A 277 66.53 -12.32 2.67
N LYS A 278 67.48 -11.83 1.86
CA LYS A 278 67.19 -10.91 0.77
C LYS A 278 66.10 -11.46 -0.16
N ALA A 279 66.15 -12.75 -0.51
CA ALA A 279 65.13 -13.40 -1.33
C ALA A 279 63.73 -13.38 -0.70
N TYR A 280 63.61 -13.52 0.63
CA TYR A 280 62.34 -13.36 1.33
C TYR A 280 61.85 -11.91 1.27
N VAL A 281 62.70 -10.93 1.58
CA VAL A 281 62.34 -9.51 1.51
C VAL A 281 61.91 -9.11 0.09
N ASP A 282 62.68 -9.50 -0.92
CA ASP A 282 62.38 -9.24 -2.34
C ASP A 282 61.07 -9.92 -2.78
N GLY A 283 60.70 -11.06 -2.20
CA GLY A 283 59.44 -11.76 -2.47
C GLY A 283 58.23 -11.23 -1.68
N GLN A 284 58.45 -10.58 -0.53
CA GLN A 284 57.39 -9.93 0.26
C GLN A 284 57.10 -8.50 -0.20
N ILE A 285 58.08 -7.82 -0.83
CA ILE A 285 57.84 -6.57 -1.55
C ILE A 285 57.03 -6.91 -2.81
N GLN A 286 55.70 -6.77 -2.71
CA GLN A 286 54.79 -7.08 -3.81
C GLN A 286 55.10 -6.23 -5.04
N ALA A 287 55.63 -6.87 -6.07
CA ALA A 287 55.34 -6.70 -7.51
C ALA A 287 55.17 -5.30 -8.13
N ILE A 288 55.57 -4.22 -7.46
CA ILE A 288 55.47 -2.82 -7.91
C ILE A 288 56.82 -2.39 -8.48
N ASP A 289 56.87 -2.09 -9.77
CA ASP A 289 58.08 -1.63 -10.47
C ASP A 289 58.23 -0.11 -10.27
N GLY A 290 58.77 0.25 -9.11
CA GLY A 290 58.97 1.64 -8.68
C GLY A 290 59.92 2.40 -9.60
N LYS A 291 59.37 3.37 -10.34
CA LYS A 291 60.10 4.27 -11.24
C LYS A 291 60.59 5.50 -10.48
N ALA A 292 61.63 6.14 -11.00
CA ALA A 292 62.01 7.46 -10.53
C ALA A 292 60.83 8.44 -10.73
N SER A 293 60.62 9.34 -9.77
CA SER A 293 59.51 10.30 -9.77
C SER A 293 59.41 11.11 -11.07
N VAL A 294 58.21 11.60 -11.34
CA VAL A 294 57.95 12.55 -12.42
C VAL A 294 57.66 13.91 -11.83
N ARG A 295 58.14 14.95 -12.51
CA ARG A 295 57.87 16.32 -12.11
C ARG A 295 56.39 16.66 -12.28
N LEU A 296 55.77 16.16 -13.35
CA LEU A 296 54.39 16.44 -13.76
C LEU A 296 53.74 15.19 -14.36
N ALA A 297 52.41 15.14 -14.33
CA ALA A 297 51.60 14.20 -15.09
C ALA A 297 50.65 14.94 -16.04
N THR A 298 50.33 14.34 -17.18
CA THR A 298 49.36 14.92 -18.12
C THR A 298 47.96 15.05 -17.49
N THR A 299 47.14 15.94 -18.06
CA THR A 299 45.71 16.09 -17.77
C THR A 299 44.84 15.98 -19.03
N ALA A 300 45.47 15.89 -20.21
CA ALA A 300 44.86 15.78 -21.53
C ALA A 300 45.89 15.26 -22.55
N ASN A 301 45.45 14.94 -23.77
CA ASN A 301 46.32 14.54 -24.87
C ASN A 301 47.27 15.68 -25.29
N ILE A 302 48.57 15.39 -25.41
CA ILE A 302 49.61 16.34 -25.79
C ILE A 302 50.33 15.94 -27.08
N ALA A 303 51.10 16.87 -27.65
CA ALA A 303 52.11 16.55 -28.65
C ALA A 303 53.40 16.10 -27.94
N LEU A 304 54.00 14.99 -28.36
CA LEU A 304 55.26 14.48 -27.80
C LEU A 304 56.49 15.20 -28.39
N THR A 305 56.45 16.53 -28.40
CA THR A 305 57.53 17.40 -28.91
C THR A 305 57.41 18.80 -28.32
N GLY A 306 58.55 19.48 -28.12
CA GLY A 306 58.58 20.86 -27.66
C GLY A 306 58.33 21.04 -26.16
N ASN A 307 58.81 22.16 -25.62
CA ASN A 307 58.51 22.57 -24.25
C ASN A 307 57.09 23.18 -24.19
N GLN A 308 56.27 22.70 -23.27
CA GLN A 308 54.83 23.02 -23.22
C GLN A 308 54.32 23.09 -21.77
N VAL A 309 53.09 23.57 -21.56
CA VAL A 309 52.47 23.63 -20.22
C VAL A 309 51.70 22.35 -19.93
N ILE A 310 52.02 21.70 -18.81
CA ILE A 310 51.35 20.49 -18.31
C ILE A 310 50.95 20.72 -16.86
N ASP A 311 49.68 20.45 -16.52
CA ASP A 311 49.12 20.63 -15.18
C ASP A 311 49.46 21.99 -14.52
N GLY A 312 49.40 23.06 -15.32
CA GLY A 312 49.68 24.43 -14.91
C GLY A 312 51.16 24.83 -14.86
N VAL A 313 52.09 23.94 -15.22
CA VAL A 313 53.55 24.17 -15.13
C VAL A 313 54.23 23.95 -16.49
N THR A 314 55.11 24.87 -16.89
CA THR A 314 55.89 24.74 -18.13
C THR A 314 57.03 23.72 -17.98
N THR A 315 57.13 22.77 -18.92
CA THR A 315 58.20 21.78 -18.95
C THR A 315 59.54 22.39 -19.39
N ALA A 316 60.63 21.88 -18.83
CA ALA A 316 62.02 22.10 -19.22
C ALA A 316 62.60 20.87 -19.95
N SER A 317 63.67 21.05 -20.73
CA SER A 317 64.33 19.92 -21.39
C SER A 317 65.00 19.02 -20.35
N GLY A 318 64.66 17.73 -20.34
CA GLY A 318 65.07 16.75 -19.34
C GLY A 318 64.05 16.48 -18.23
N ASP A 319 62.94 17.24 -18.14
CA ASP A 319 61.88 16.94 -17.18
C ASP A 319 61.28 15.55 -17.45
N ARG A 320 61.12 14.76 -16.38
CA ARG A 320 60.38 13.49 -16.41
C ARG A 320 58.89 13.77 -16.30
N ILE A 321 58.12 13.34 -17.30
CA ILE A 321 56.67 13.54 -17.40
C ILE A 321 55.98 12.18 -17.47
N LEU A 322 54.95 11.97 -16.63
CA LEU A 322 54.00 10.89 -16.81
C LEU A 322 52.98 11.29 -17.87
N VAL A 323 53.10 10.71 -19.06
CA VAL A 323 52.13 10.84 -20.15
C VAL A 323 51.13 9.69 -20.01
N LYS A 324 49.91 10.00 -19.58
CA LYS A 324 48.86 8.99 -19.32
C LYS A 324 47.54 9.23 -20.06
N ASP A 325 47.39 10.38 -20.73
CA ASP A 325 46.13 10.81 -21.36
C ASP A 325 46.21 10.98 -22.89
N GLN A 326 47.12 10.27 -23.58
CA GLN A 326 47.13 10.26 -25.05
C GLN A 326 45.88 9.60 -25.62
N SER A 327 45.39 10.11 -26.75
CA SER A 327 44.28 9.51 -27.50
C SER A 327 44.63 8.14 -28.08
N VAL A 328 45.92 7.88 -28.35
CA VAL A 328 46.45 6.55 -28.64
C VAL A 328 47.12 6.03 -27.38
N ALA A 329 46.46 5.11 -26.67
CA ALA A 329 46.94 4.60 -25.38
C ALA A 329 48.30 3.88 -25.45
N ALA A 330 48.75 3.44 -26.64
CA ALA A 330 50.10 2.88 -26.83
C ALA A 330 51.23 3.94 -26.75
N ASP A 331 50.88 5.23 -26.85
CA ASP A 331 51.82 6.35 -26.72
C ASP A 331 52.01 6.81 -25.26
N ASN A 332 51.18 6.35 -24.33
CA ASN A 332 51.35 6.62 -22.90
C ASN A 332 52.63 6.00 -22.33
N GLY A 333 53.14 6.55 -21.23
CA GLY A 333 54.31 6.10 -20.49
C GLY A 333 55.09 7.26 -19.87
N LEU A 334 56.32 6.98 -19.44
CA LEU A 334 57.24 8.00 -18.93
C LEU A 334 58.07 8.58 -20.07
N TYR A 335 58.13 9.90 -20.16
CA TYR A 335 58.88 10.64 -21.18
C TYR A 335 59.84 11.64 -20.56
N LEU A 336 60.93 11.93 -21.29
CA LEU A 336 61.79 13.07 -21.08
C LEU A 336 61.36 14.18 -22.03
N ALA A 337 60.91 15.30 -21.46
CA ALA A 337 60.55 16.48 -22.25
C ALA A 337 61.78 17.08 -22.94
N ALA A 338 61.59 17.62 -24.14
CA ALA A 338 62.65 18.24 -24.94
C ALA A 338 62.09 19.37 -25.81
N SER A 339 62.97 20.23 -26.32
CA SER A 339 62.60 21.27 -27.30
C SER A 339 62.31 20.71 -28.69
N GLY A 340 62.90 19.55 -29.03
CA GLY A 340 62.51 18.71 -30.16
C GLY A 340 61.54 17.59 -29.75
N ALA A 341 61.55 16.50 -30.50
CA ALA A 341 60.77 15.30 -30.17
C ALA A 341 61.14 14.74 -28.78
N TRP A 342 60.13 14.35 -28.01
CA TRP A 342 60.30 13.76 -26.69
C TRP A 342 60.68 12.28 -26.82
N THR A 343 61.49 11.79 -25.90
CA THR A 343 61.92 10.39 -25.86
C THR A 343 61.32 9.70 -24.64
N ARG A 344 61.04 8.39 -24.75
CA ARG A 344 60.66 7.60 -23.57
C ARG A 344 61.81 7.56 -22.58
N ALA A 345 61.49 7.63 -21.29
CA ALA A 345 62.49 7.51 -20.24
C ALA A 345 63.09 6.10 -20.21
N ALA A 346 64.40 5.98 -19.94
CA ALA A 346 65.15 4.71 -20.04
C ALA A 346 64.67 3.62 -19.05
N ASP A 347 63.90 3.98 -18.04
CA ASP A 347 63.24 3.06 -17.10
C ASP A 347 61.84 2.61 -17.56
N MET A 348 61.37 3.07 -18.73
CA MET A 348 60.09 2.68 -19.34
C MET A 348 60.13 2.66 -20.90
N ASP A 349 61.30 2.36 -21.48
CA ASP A 349 61.58 2.34 -22.93
C ASP A 349 61.40 0.96 -23.61
N GLY A 350 60.85 -0.04 -22.90
CA GLY A 350 60.63 -1.39 -23.41
C GLY A 350 59.55 -2.13 -22.62
N TRP A 351 58.78 -3.01 -23.27
CA TRP A 351 57.55 -3.56 -22.67
C TRP A 351 57.76 -4.30 -21.35
N ALA A 352 58.90 -5.00 -21.18
CA ALA A 352 59.22 -5.68 -19.92
C ALA A 352 59.30 -4.75 -18.69
N LYS A 353 59.40 -3.42 -18.89
CA LYS A 353 59.49 -2.38 -17.85
C LYS A 353 58.16 -1.65 -17.60
N ILE A 354 57.07 -2.08 -18.24
CA ILE A 354 55.75 -1.41 -18.23
C ILE A 354 54.78 -1.99 -17.19
N PRO A 355 54.59 -3.32 -17.09
CA PRO A 355 53.65 -3.90 -16.14
C PRO A 355 53.99 -3.51 -14.69
N ASN A 356 52.96 -3.10 -13.95
CA ASN A 356 53.06 -2.65 -12.56
C ASN A 356 54.04 -1.47 -12.32
N ALA A 357 54.44 -0.75 -13.37
CA ALA A 357 55.25 0.47 -13.22
C ALA A 357 54.51 1.47 -12.34
N HIS A 358 55.20 2.04 -11.34
CA HIS A 358 54.60 2.94 -10.35
C HIS A 358 55.43 4.20 -10.19
N VAL A 359 54.78 5.36 -10.09
CA VAL A 359 55.46 6.65 -10.01
C VAL A 359 54.71 7.67 -9.14
N TRP A 360 55.47 8.49 -8.42
CA TRP A 360 54.96 9.67 -7.70
C TRP A 360 55.11 10.93 -8.55
N VAL A 361 54.14 11.84 -8.44
CA VAL A 361 54.12 13.14 -9.14
C VAL A 361 54.46 14.26 -8.16
N GLU A 362 55.51 15.01 -8.46
CA GLU A 362 56.10 16.01 -7.54
C GLU A 362 55.42 17.38 -7.58
N SER A 363 54.78 17.74 -8.70
CA SER A 363 54.18 19.07 -8.88
C SER A 363 53.03 19.05 -9.89
N GLY A 364 52.36 20.20 -10.03
CA GLY A 364 51.15 20.37 -10.84
C GLY A 364 49.93 20.73 -9.99
N SER A 365 48.92 21.34 -10.62
CA SER A 365 47.71 21.80 -9.92
C SER A 365 46.75 20.68 -9.51
N ALA A 366 46.67 19.61 -10.29
CA ALA A 366 45.73 18.51 -10.11
C ALA A 366 46.41 17.25 -9.59
N ASN A 367 47.64 16.98 -10.03
CA ASN A 367 48.33 15.70 -9.82
C ASN A 367 49.45 15.72 -8.77
N ALA A 368 49.85 16.87 -8.21
CA ALA A 368 50.86 16.91 -7.14
C ALA A 368 50.48 15.98 -5.97
N ASP A 369 51.49 15.37 -5.36
CA ASP A 369 51.38 14.46 -4.21
C ASP A 369 50.47 13.22 -4.46
N ARG A 370 50.28 12.85 -5.75
CA ARG A 370 49.59 11.61 -6.14
C ARG A 370 50.57 10.55 -6.65
N ALA A 371 50.24 9.30 -6.37
CA ALA A 371 50.90 8.14 -6.95
C ALA A 371 50.05 7.50 -8.05
N TRP A 372 50.69 7.03 -9.12
CA TRP A 372 50.06 6.35 -10.25
C TRP A 372 50.71 4.99 -10.49
N VAL A 373 49.90 3.99 -10.85
CA VAL A 373 50.35 2.63 -11.20
C VAL A 373 49.84 2.23 -12.58
N CYS A 374 50.70 1.58 -13.37
CA CYS A 374 50.37 1.08 -14.70
C CYS A 374 49.70 -0.30 -14.60
N THR A 375 48.57 -0.45 -15.28
CA THR A 375 47.73 -1.67 -15.25
C THR A 375 47.85 -2.52 -16.52
N ALA A 376 48.81 -2.20 -17.40
CA ALA A 376 49.08 -3.00 -18.60
C ALA A 376 49.80 -4.31 -18.26
N ASN A 377 49.34 -5.43 -18.83
CA ASN A 377 49.86 -6.76 -18.50
C ASN A 377 51.18 -7.10 -19.23
N ALA A 378 51.90 -8.10 -18.72
CA ALA A 378 53.06 -8.67 -19.39
C ALA A 378 52.69 -9.30 -20.75
N GLY A 379 53.64 -9.33 -21.70
CA GLY A 379 53.47 -9.97 -23.02
C GLY A 379 52.97 -9.07 -24.16
N GLY A 380 52.74 -7.78 -23.93
CA GLY A 380 52.45 -6.80 -24.99
C GLY A 380 53.69 -6.30 -25.74
N THR A 381 53.49 -5.34 -26.65
CA THR A 381 54.54 -4.75 -27.49
C THR A 381 54.50 -3.23 -27.44
N LEU A 382 55.66 -2.59 -27.24
CA LEU A 382 55.79 -1.14 -27.17
C LEU A 382 55.36 -0.48 -28.49
N GLY A 383 54.59 0.61 -28.41
CA GLY A 383 54.10 1.34 -29.59
C GLY A 383 52.91 0.69 -30.30
N SER A 384 52.34 -0.40 -29.77
CA SER A 384 51.10 -1.01 -30.31
C SER A 384 50.13 -1.48 -29.22
N SER A 385 50.62 -2.06 -28.12
CA SER A 385 49.79 -2.42 -26.97
C SER A 385 49.51 -1.20 -26.08
N ALA A 386 48.28 -1.10 -25.56
CA ALA A 386 47.82 0.03 -24.76
C ALA A 386 48.49 0.08 -23.37
N ILE A 387 48.89 1.28 -22.93
CA ILE A 387 49.55 1.54 -21.66
C ILE A 387 48.61 2.39 -20.80
N SER A 388 47.94 1.73 -19.85
CA SER A 388 46.92 2.33 -18.98
C SER A 388 47.47 2.61 -17.58
N TRP A 389 47.00 3.68 -16.93
CA TRP A 389 47.41 4.11 -15.60
C TRP A 389 46.21 4.43 -14.71
N VAL A 390 46.30 4.13 -13.41
CA VAL A 390 45.30 4.47 -12.39
C VAL A 390 45.96 5.10 -11.17
N GLN A 391 45.24 5.93 -10.41
CA GLN A 391 45.76 6.52 -9.17
C GLN A 391 45.83 5.44 -8.07
N ALA A 392 46.98 5.36 -7.39
CA ALA A 392 47.24 4.41 -6.31
C ALA A 392 47.20 5.05 -4.90
N ALA A 393 47.56 6.33 -4.77
CA ALA A 393 47.56 7.06 -3.50
C ALA A 393 47.41 8.58 -3.69
N GLY A 394 47.09 9.29 -2.60
CA GLY A 394 46.95 10.75 -2.54
C GLY A 394 45.64 11.21 -1.88
N PRO A 395 45.42 12.53 -1.69
CA PRO A 395 44.20 13.07 -1.10
C PRO A 395 42.93 12.70 -1.90
N GLY A 396 41.88 12.24 -1.20
CA GLY A 396 40.55 11.96 -1.79
C GLY A 396 40.07 10.51 -1.78
N ALA A 397 40.77 9.57 -1.12
CA ALA A 397 40.47 8.13 -1.23
C ALA A 397 39.44 7.54 -0.24
N TYR A 398 38.99 8.27 0.80
CA TYR A 398 38.08 7.73 1.84
C TYR A 398 37.06 8.77 2.36
N GLN A 399 35.88 8.30 2.78
CA GLN A 399 34.88 9.09 3.50
C GLN A 399 34.92 8.79 5.01
N ALA A 400 34.77 9.82 5.86
CA ALA A 400 34.81 9.67 7.31
C ALA A 400 33.54 8.99 7.89
N VAL A 401 33.71 8.29 9.02
CA VAL A 401 32.61 7.65 9.76
C VAL A 401 31.56 8.68 10.19
N SER A 402 30.28 8.35 9.96
CA SER A 402 29.12 9.18 10.30
C SER A 402 28.07 8.36 11.06
N ALA A 403 27.54 8.91 12.14
CA ALA A 403 26.49 8.27 12.94
C ALA A 403 25.24 7.94 12.11
N ASN A 404 24.87 8.81 11.16
CA ASN A 404 23.73 8.57 10.26
C ASN A 404 24.00 7.43 9.28
N LEU A 405 25.24 7.25 8.83
CA LEU A 405 25.63 6.15 7.95
C LEU A 405 25.60 4.81 8.71
N GLY A 406 26.09 4.80 9.96
CA GLY A 406 25.96 3.64 10.86
C GLY A 406 24.51 3.27 11.16
N ALA A 407 23.65 4.28 11.38
CA ALA A 407 22.22 4.07 11.63
C ALA A 407 21.49 3.41 10.45
N ILE A 408 21.78 3.82 9.21
CA ILE A 408 21.22 3.19 8.01
C ILE A 408 21.82 1.79 7.79
N ALA A 409 23.13 1.63 7.96
CA ALA A 409 23.82 0.34 7.78
C ALA A 409 23.37 -0.73 8.79
N GLY A 410 22.84 -0.33 9.95
CA GLY A 410 22.25 -1.23 10.94
C GLY A 410 20.84 -1.74 10.62
N LEU A 411 20.19 -1.24 9.54
CA LEU A 411 18.85 -1.69 9.15
C LEU A 411 18.90 -2.96 8.29
N ALA A 412 18.03 -3.92 8.59
CA ALA A 412 17.86 -5.10 7.76
C ALA A 412 17.23 -4.73 6.40
N SER A 413 17.81 -5.22 5.30
CA SER A 413 17.20 -5.09 3.97
C SER A 413 15.97 -6.00 3.86
N ILE A 414 14.79 -5.40 3.68
CA ILE A 414 13.49 -6.09 3.69
C ILE A 414 12.65 -5.51 2.54
N ALA A 415 11.93 -6.38 1.81
CA ALA A 415 10.99 -5.95 0.77
C ALA A 415 9.85 -5.07 1.34
N ASP A 416 9.31 -4.18 0.51
CA ASP A 416 8.22 -3.26 0.89
C ASP A 416 8.51 -2.39 2.13
N ARG A 417 9.78 -2.04 2.35
CA ARG A 417 10.23 -1.12 3.42
C ARG A 417 11.06 0.04 2.88
N LEU A 418 11.02 1.17 3.59
CA LEU A 418 11.86 2.35 3.35
C LEU A 418 12.59 2.76 4.64
N PRO A 419 13.93 2.97 4.61
CA PRO A 419 14.67 3.61 5.70
C PRO A 419 14.19 5.04 5.96
N TYR A 420 14.06 5.42 7.24
CA TYR A 420 13.85 6.81 7.64
C TYR A 420 14.54 7.09 8.99
N PHE A 421 14.92 8.33 9.24
CA PHE A 421 15.51 8.72 10.54
C PHE A 421 14.43 8.89 11.61
N THR A 422 14.64 8.26 12.77
CA THR A 422 13.77 8.38 13.96
C THR A 422 14.29 9.41 14.96
N GLY A 423 15.51 9.90 14.76
CA GLY A 423 16.22 10.86 15.60
C GLY A 423 17.69 10.98 15.16
N SER A 424 18.45 11.90 15.75
CA SER A 424 19.88 12.07 15.42
C SER A 424 20.66 10.77 15.63
N GLY A 425 21.34 10.26 14.60
CA GLY A 425 22.07 9.00 14.65
C GLY A 425 21.21 7.74 14.82
N THR A 426 19.90 7.79 14.57
CA THR A 426 19.00 6.62 14.65
C THR A 426 18.07 6.54 13.45
N ALA A 427 17.84 5.33 12.94
CA ALA A 427 16.96 5.08 11.81
C ALA A 427 16.05 3.86 12.07
N GLY A 428 14.93 3.82 11.35
CA GLY A 428 13.95 2.74 11.37
C GLY A 428 13.44 2.42 9.96
N MET A 429 12.53 1.45 9.86
CA MET A 429 11.95 0.97 8.60
C MET A 429 10.43 1.18 8.54
N ALA A 430 9.97 2.11 7.72
CA ALA A 430 8.56 2.32 7.43
C ALA A 430 8.07 1.30 6.38
N THR A 431 6.79 0.92 6.42
CA THR A 431 6.17 0.13 5.33
C THR A 431 5.97 1.02 4.10
N PHE A 432 6.44 0.56 2.94
CA PHE A 432 6.29 1.24 1.66
C PHE A 432 5.71 0.26 0.64
N THR A 433 4.39 0.28 0.49
CA THR A 433 3.63 -0.72 -0.29
C THR A 433 3.89 -0.61 -1.80
N GLY A 434 3.53 -1.64 -2.57
CA GLY A 434 3.58 -1.59 -4.03
C GLY A 434 2.81 -0.40 -4.63
N PHE A 435 1.62 -0.11 -4.10
CA PHE A 435 0.83 1.06 -4.49
C PHE A 435 1.47 2.40 -4.06
N GLY A 436 2.12 2.44 -2.90
CA GLY A 436 2.88 3.62 -2.47
C GLY A 436 4.06 3.90 -3.39
N ARG A 437 4.74 2.85 -3.87
CA ARG A 437 5.82 2.98 -4.87
C ARG A 437 5.29 3.48 -6.22
N SER A 438 4.18 2.93 -6.70
CA SER A 438 3.57 3.31 -7.98
C SER A 438 2.97 4.72 -8.03
N LEU A 439 3.11 5.51 -6.95
CA LEU A 439 2.73 6.93 -6.87
C LEU A 439 3.96 7.84 -6.66
N VAL A 440 5.11 7.27 -6.30
CA VAL A 440 6.37 7.97 -6.04
C VAL A 440 7.36 7.79 -7.22
N ASP A 441 7.16 6.77 -8.06
CA ASP A 441 7.82 6.62 -9.36
C ASP A 441 7.20 7.51 -10.45
N ASP A 442 5.94 7.92 -10.29
CA ASP A 442 5.23 8.84 -11.17
C ASP A 442 6.00 10.16 -11.37
N ALA A 443 6.41 10.42 -12.62
CA ALA A 443 7.29 11.55 -12.96
C ALA A 443 6.62 12.93 -12.83
N ASP A 444 5.30 12.99 -12.79
CA ASP A 444 4.53 14.22 -12.63
C ASP A 444 3.16 14.00 -11.97
N ALA A 445 2.50 15.11 -11.62
CA ALA A 445 1.18 15.09 -11.01
C ALA A 445 0.06 14.59 -11.95
N ALA A 446 0.27 14.51 -13.27
CA ALA A 446 -0.72 13.96 -14.19
C ALA A 446 -0.71 12.43 -14.14
N SER A 447 0.48 11.85 -14.10
CA SER A 447 0.76 10.43 -13.92
C SER A 447 0.20 9.97 -12.56
N GLY A 448 0.51 10.69 -11.48
CA GLY A 448 -0.07 10.42 -10.14
C GLY A 448 -1.61 10.43 -10.07
N ARG A 449 -2.27 11.30 -10.83
CA ARG A 449 -3.75 11.29 -10.92
C ARG A 449 -4.30 10.12 -11.73
N ALA A 450 -3.54 9.62 -12.72
CA ALA A 450 -3.90 8.43 -13.48
C ALA A 450 -3.75 7.17 -12.62
N THR A 451 -2.66 7.03 -11.86
CA THR A 451 -2.44 5.97 -10.86
C THR A 451 -3.57 5.92 -9.82
N LEU A 452 -4.03 7.09 -9.35
CA LEU A 452 -5.16 7.20 -8.41
C LEU A 452 -6.55 7.03 -9.07
N GLY A 453 -6.64 6.89 -10.40
CA GLY A 453 -7.90 6.73 -11.13
C GLY A 453 -8.85 7.94 -11.09
N LEU A 454 -8.34 9.14 -10.79
CA LEU A 454 -9.17 10.32 -10.47
C LEU A 454 -9.80 11.02 -11.70
N GLY A 455 -9.42 10.60 -12.91
CA GLY A 455 -9.94 11.14 -14.17
C GLY A 455 -9.65 12.64 -14.37
N THR A 456 -10.36 13.24 -15.33
CA THR A 456 -10.15 14.66 -15.72
C THR A 456 -10.76 15.65 -14.72
N ILE A 457 -11.78 15.26 -13.94
CA ILE A 457 -12.41 16.12 -12.94
C ILE A 457 -11.40 16.65 -11.92
N ALA A 458 -10.42 15.83 -11.51
CA ALA A 458 -9.37 16.22 -10.57
C ALA A 458 -8.38 17.29 -11.08
N THR A 459 -8.50 17.74 -12.33
CA THR A 459 -7.73 18.89 -12.88
C THR A 459 -8.56 20.15 -13.05
N GLN A 460 -9.87 20.09 -12.82
CA GLN A 460 -10.75 21.23 -13.04
C GLN A 460 -10.69 22.22 -11.86
N SER A 461 -10.99 23.49 -12.16
CA SER A 461 -11.08 24.50 -11.10
C SER A 461 -12.26 24.18 -10.19
N ALA A 462 -12.09 24.29 -8.87
CA ALA A 462 -13.19 24.18 -7.93
C ALA A 462 -14.32 25.21 -8.20
N ALA A 463 -14.01 26.32 -8.87
CA ALA A 463 -14.98 27.33 -9.31
C ALA A 463 -15.52 27.10 -10.74
N SER A 464 -15.02 26.10 -11.47
CA SER A 464 -15.46 25.79 -12.84
C SER A 464 -15.21 24.31 -13.15
N VAL A 465 -16.25 23.50 -12.91
CA VAL A 465 -16.28 22.05 -13.19
C VAL A 465 -17.22 21.81 -14.36
N ALA A 466 -16.69 21.35 -15.48
CA ALA A 466 -17.45 20.90 -16.64
C ALA A 466 -17.57 19.36 -16.65
N ILE A 467 -18.77 18.85 -16.89
CA ILE A 467 -19.00 17.42 -17.13
C ILE A 467 -19.34 17.27 -18.61
N SER A 468 -18.37 16.81 -19.40
CA SER A 468 -18.55 16.55 -20.82
C SER A 468 -18.84 15.07 -21.06
N GLY A 469 -19.93 14.75 -21.76
CA GLY A 469 -20.25 13.39 -22.19
C GLY A 469 -20.71 12.41 -21.09
N GLY A 470 -21.40 12.88 -20.03
CA GLY A 470 -21.89 12.01 -18.96
C GLY A 470 -23.09 12.57 -18.19
N THR A 471 -23.49 11.87 -17.13
CA THR A 471 -24.61 12.25 -16.24
C THR A 471 -24.11 12.44 -14.80
N ALA A 472 -24.54 13.50 -14.13
CA ALA A 472 -24.35 13.67 -12.69
C ALA A 472 -25.54 13.09 -11.93
N VAL A 473 -25.30 12.13 -11.04
CA VAL A 473 -26.33 11.58 -10.15
C VAL A 473 -26.20 12.27 -8.79
N LEU A 474 -27.25 13.00 -8.38
CA LEU A 474 -27.28 13.81 -7.17
C LEU A 474 -28.50 13.43 -6.32
N SER A 475 -28.34 13.36 -5.00
CA SER A 475 -29.47 13.26 -4.06
C SER A 475 -30.22 14.59 -3.92
N ALA A 476 -29.52 15.71 -4.07
CA ALA A 476 -30.07 17.05 -4.14
C ALA A 476 -29.16 17.95 -5.01
N LEU A 477 -29.76 18.93 -5.70
CA LEU A 477 -29.05 20.01 -6.37
C LEU A 477 -29.32 21.32 -5.62
N GLU A 478 -28.38 21.75 -4.79
CA GLU A 478 -28.42 23.08 -4.18
C GLU A 478 -27.73 24.08 -5.10
N VAL A 479 -28.45 25.14 -5.47
CA VAL A 479 -27.90 26.30 -6.18
C VAL A 479 -28.07 27.49 -5.25
N SER A 480 -26.98 27.90 -4.61
CA SER A 480 -26.95 28.91 -3.55
C SER A 480 -25.86 29.94 -3.81
N ARG A 481 -26.03 31.15 -3.27
CA ARG A 481 -25.08 32.27 -3.39
C ARG A 481 -24.98 33.02 -2.08
N VAL A 482 -23.77 33.15 -1.56
CA VAL A 482 -23.45 34.01 -0.42
C VAL A 482 -22.78 35.29 -0.92
N GLY A 483 -23.49 36.41 -0.85
CA GLY A 483 -22.96 37.75 -1.07
C GLY A 483 -23.03 38.33 -2.50
N GLY A 484 -23.33 39.63 -2.55
CA GLY A 484 -22.55 40.59 -3.34
C GLY A 484 -22.89 40.86 -4.81
N ALA A 485 -23.70 40.07 -5.52
CA ALA A 485 -24.15 40.50 -6.86
C ALA A 485 -25.57 40.03 -7.25
N ALA A 486 -26.11 40.72 -8.25
CA ALA A 486 -27.54 40.88 -8.51
C ALA A 486 -28.32 39.63 -8.96
N THR A 487 -27.66 38.53 -9.29
CA THR A 487 -28.36 37.35 -9.85
C THR A 487 -27.69 36.04 -9.44
N LEU A 488 -28.53 35.03 -9.26
CA LEU A 488 -28.18 33.61 -9.20
C LEU A 488 -29.10 32.90 -10.21
N SER A 489 -28.55 32.10 -11.12
CA SER A 489 -29.32 31.48 -12.20
C SER A 489 -28.80 30.10 -12.57
N THR A 490 -29.69 29.11 -12.62
CA THR A 490 -29.45 27.85 -13.35
C THR A 490 -29.77 28.07 -14.83
N ARG A 491 -28.89 27.64 -15.73
CA ARG A 491 -29.09 27.75 -17.18
C ARG A 491 -29.16 26.36 -17.80
N ILE A 492 -30.20 26.11 -18.57
CA ILE A 492 -30.37 24.88 -19.36
C ILE A 492 -30.35 25.30 -20.83
N SER A 493 -29.32 24.87 -21.57
CA SER A 493 -29.05 25.32 -22.93
C SER A 493 -28.86 24.13 -23.85
N THR A 494 -29.37 24.24 -25.08
CA THR A 494 -29.15 23.31 -26.20
C THR A 494 -29.14 24.12 -27.49
N ASP A 495 -28.70 23.50 -28.59
CA ASP A 495 -28.81 24.11 -29.91
C ASP A 495 -30.26 24.39 -30.31
N ALA A 496 -30.44 25.25 -31.33
CA ALA A 496 -31.74 25.51 -31.92
C ALA A 496 -32.33 24.22 -32.52
N GLY A 497 -33.65 24.01 -32.35
CA GLY A 497 -34.35 22.81 -32.82
C GLY A 497 -34.47 21.69 -31.77
N TYR A 498 -33.86 21.84 -30.59
CA TYR A 498 -33.94 20.86 -29.51
C TYR A 498 -34.86 21.30 -28.37
N THR A 499 -35.59 20.33 -27.81
CA THR A 499 -36.32 20.51 -26.55
C THR A 499 -35.35 20.40 -25.39
N ASN A 500 -35.42 21.31 -24.42
CA ASN A 500 -34.63 21.22 -23.18
C ASN A 500 -35.44 21.71 -21.98
N GLY A 501 -35.06 21.30 -20.76
CA GLY A 501 -35.79 21.65 -19.55
C GLY A 501 -35.61 20.66 -18.41
N LEU A 502 -36.55 20.71 -17.45
CA LEU A 502 -36.60 19.81 -16.30
C LEU A 502 -37.62 18.70 -16.53
N GLN A 503 -37.19 17.45 -16.44
CA GLN A 503 -38.07 16.29 -16.51
C GLN A 503 -38.25 15.67 -15.12
N LEU A 504 -39.51 15.47 -14.74
CA LEU A 504 -39.91 14.79 -13.49
C LEU A 504 -40.31 13.36 -13.86
N GLN A 505 -39.58 12.39 -13.33
CA GLN A 505 -39.69 10.97 -13.67
C GLN A 505 -40.07 10.11 -12.47
N THR A 506 -40.52 8.88 -12.73
CA THR A 506 -40.63 7.82 -11.73
C THR A 506 -39.97 6.57 -12.31
N GLY A 507 -38.89 6.11 -11.69
CA GLY A 507 -37.92 5.25 -12.39
C GLY A 507 -37.37 5.99 -13.62
N ALA A 508 -37.32 5.32 -14.77
CA ALA A 508 -36.92 5.91 -16.05
C ALA A 508 -38.08 6.56 -16.83
N LEU A 509 -39.31 6.54 -16.31
CA LEU A 509 -40.51 6.94 -17.06
C LEU A 509 -40.88 8.39 -16.76
N ALA A 510 -41.17 9.14 -17.83
CA ALA A 510 -41.65 10.51 -17.74
C ALA A 510 -43.00 10.59 -17.00
N ARG A 511 -43.21 11.65 -16.22
CA ARG A 511 -44.52 12.00 -15.64
C ARG A 511 -44.91 13.43 -15.96
N TRP A 512 -43.96 14.35 -15.77
CA TRP A 512 -44.10 15.76 -16.12
C TRP A 512 -42.81 16.30 -16.71
N SER A 513 -42.88 17.38 -17.48
CA SER A 513 -41.69 18.14 -17.87
C SER A 513 -42.00 19.62 -18.07
N VAL A 514 -41.08 20.49 -17.63
CA VAL A 514 -41.16 21.95 -17.79
C VAL A 514 -40.02 22.37 -18.72
N ASN A 515 -40.37 22.67 -19.98
CA ASN A 515 -39.42 22.71 -21.09
C ASN A 515 -39.58 23.94 -21.99
N LYS A 516 -38.51 24.25 -22.71
CA LYS A 516 -38.53 24.94 -24.01
C LYS A 516 -38.88 23.91 -25.09
N SER A 517 -39.83 24.24 -25.96
CA SER A 517 -40.20 23.38 -27.11
C SER A 517 -39.11 23.31 -28.18
N GLY A 518 -39.14 22.26 -29.01
CA GLY A 518 -38.12 21.96 -30.03
C GLY A 518 -38.19 22.79 -31.31
N SER A 519 -38.98 23.86 -31.38
CA SER A 519 -38.98 24.73 -32.57
C SER A 519 -37.64 25.49 -32.69
N ALA A 520 -37.03 25.46 -33.87
CA ALA A 520 -35.80 26.20 -34.13
C ALA A 520 -36.03 27.72 -34.02
N GLU A 521 -35.10 28.42 -33.38
CA GLU A 521 -35.17 29.89 -33.24
C GLU A 521 -34.53 30.55 -34.46
N SER A 522 -35.34 31.24 -35.26
CA SER A 522 -34.92 31.88 -36.52
C SER A 522 -34.76 33.40 -36.42
N GLY A 523 -34.79 33.96 -35.20
CA GLY A 523 -34.79 35.40 -34.93
C GLY A 523 -36.19 35.99 -34.71
N SER A 524 -36.25 37.29 -34.40
CA SER A 524 -37.49 38.06 -34.20
C SER A 524 -38.51 37.42 -33.22
N SER A 525 -38.01 36.82 -32.13
CA SER A 525 -38.79 36.03 -31.15
C SER A 525 -39.52 34.79 -31.69
N ALA A 526 -39.38 34.47 -32.98
CA ALA A 526 -39.93 33.25 -33.57
C ALA A 526 -39.09 32.02 -33.18
N GLY A 527 -39.77 30.91 -32.92
CA GLY A 527 -39.15 29.63 -32.58
C GLY A 527 -39.85 28.96 -31.40
N SER A 528 -39.09 28.67 -30.35
CA SER A 528 -39.55 27.86 -29.23
C SER A 528 -40.35 28.61 -28.18
N ASP A 529 -41.48 28.01 -27.83
CA ASP A 529 -42.38 28.37 -26.74
C ASP A 529 -42.06 27.64 -25.44
N PHE A 530 -42.52 28.17 -24.31
CA PHE A 530 -42.48 27.54 -22.99
C PHE A 530 -43.64 26.54 -22.83
N GLU A 531 -43.38 25.34 -22.32
CA GLU A 531 -44.36 24.26 -22.23
C GLU A 531 -44.26 23.49 -20.90
N ILE A 532 -45.42 23.23 -20.29
CA ILE A 532 -45.59 22.20 -19.26
C ILE A 532 -46.28 21.01 -19.93
N ARG A 533 -45.59 19.87 -19.98
CA ARG A 533 -46.10 18.62 -20.59
C ARG A 533 -46.39 17.56 -19.54
N ARG A 534 -47.40 16.73 -19.80
CA ARG A 534 -47.76 15.55 -18.98
C ARG A 534 -47.64 14.27 -19.80
N TYR A 535 -47.30 13.19 -19.11
CA TYR A 535 -47.08 11.86 -19.67
C TYR A 535 -47.93 10.83 -18.93
N ASP A 536 -48.24 9.70 -19.58
CA ASP A 536 -48.98 8.60 -18.95
C ASP A 536 -48.07 7.69 -18.13
N ASP A 537 -48.63 6.61 -17.58
CA ASP A 537 -47.89 5.67 -16.75
C ASP A 537 -46.79 4.91 -17.51
N SER A 538 -46.89 4.78 -18.83
CA SER A 538 -45.84 4.22 -19.69
C SER A 538 -44.74 5.23 -20.05
N GLY A 539 -44.91 6.51 -19.67
CA GLY A 539 -44.01 7.59 -20.02
C GLY A 539 -44.26 8.19 -21.41
N THR A 540 -45.35 7.83 -22.08
CA THR A 540 -45.74 8.39 -23.37
C THR A 540 -46.35 9.78 -23.18
N TYR A 541 -45.99 10.72 -24.06
CA TYR A 541 -46.55 12.09 -24.04
C TYR A 541 -48.05 12.07 -24.29
N VAL A 542 -48.83 12.72 -23.42
CA VAL A 542 -50.28 12.81 -23.57
C VAL A 542 -50.70 14.19 -24.08
N SER A 543 -50.28 15.26 -23.41
CA SER A 543 -50.55 16.64 -23.87
C SER A 543 -49.66 17.69 -23.20
N THR A 544 -49.84 18.95 -23.63
CA THR A 544 -49.21 20.15 -23.07
C THR A 544 -50.29 21.02 -22.39
N PRO A 545 -50.67 20.75 -21.12
CA PRO A 545 -51.71 21.50 -20.42
C PRO A 545 -51.53 23.02 -20.38
N LEU A 546 -50.29 23.51 -20.44
CA LEU A 546 -49.97 24.93 -20.52
C LEU A 546 -48.82 25.16 -21.49
N ARG A 547 -49.04 26.07 -22.44
CA ARG A 547 -48.03 26.60 -23.37
C ARG A 547 -48.08 28.12 -23.36
N ILE A 548 -46.93 28.78 -23.38
CA ILE A 548 -46.82 30.24 -23.53
C ILE A 548 -46.02 30.54 -24.79
N GLY A 549 -46.67 31.17 -25.76
CA GLY A 549 -46.06 31.62 -27.01
C GLY A 549 -44.96 32.64 -26.74
N ARG A 550 -43.74 32.39 -27.23
CA ARG A 550 -42.63 33.35 -27.08
C ARG A 550 -42.82 34.60 -27.95
N ALA A 551 -43.44 34.44 -29.12
CA ALA A 551 -43.61 35.50 -30.10
C ALA A 551 -44.72 36.51 -29.71
N ASP A 552 -45.76 36.05 -29.01
CA ASP A 552 -47.00 36.80 -28.75
C ASP A 552 -47.42 36.85 -27.27
N GLY A 553 -46.79 36.06 -26.40
CA GLY A 553 -47.15 35.93 -24.98
C GLY A 553 -48.46 35.16 -24.74
N VAL A 554 -49.06 34.53 -25.76
CA VAL A 554 -50.35 33.87 -25.62
C VAL A 554 -50.21 32.62 -24.76
N THR A 555 -50.94 32.60 -23.64
CA THR A 555 -51.06 31.40 -22.79
C THR A 555 -52.19 30.53 -23.32
N ALA A 556 -51.82 29.43 -23.98
CA ALA A 556 -52.74 28.38 -24.39
C ALA A 556 -52.88 27.34 -23.27
N ILE A 557 -54.12 26.95 -22.97
CA ILE A 557 -54.46 25.92 -22.00
C ILE A 557 -55.10 24.74 -22.74
N ASP A 558 -54.60 23.54 -22.50
CA ASP A 558 -55.21 22.29 -22.96
C ASP A 558 -55.90 21.60 -21.77
N GLY A 559 -57.23 21.53 -21.83
CA GLY A 559 -58.09 21.11 -20.72
C GLY A 559 -58.89 22.27 -20.11
N GLY A 560 -59.43 22.04 -18.91
CA GLY A 560 -60.29 23.02 -18.22
C GLY A 560 -59.53 23.92 -17.25
N LEU A 561 -59.69 25.24 -17.39
CA LEU A 561 -59.33 26.21 -16.36
C LEU A 561 -60.45 26.30 -15.33
N ARG A 562 -60.17 25.99 -14.06
CA ARG A 562 -61.13 26.01 -12.95
C ARG A 562 -60.51 26.55 -11.66
N PRO A 563 -61.30 27.09 -10.72
CA PRO A 563 -60.81 27.37 -9.36
C PRO A 563 -60.40 26.08 -8.64
N LEU A 564 -59.53 26.21 -7.63
CA LEU A 564 -59.05 25.08 -6.84
C LEU A 564 -60.16 24.55 -5.92
N GLY A 565 -60.89 25.46 -5.25
CA GLY A 565 -62.08 25.18 -4.45
C GLY A 565 -63.35 25.73 -5.09
N ASP A 566 -64.48 25.08 -4.84
CA ASP A 566 -65.78 25.54 -5.35
C ASP A 566 -66.17 26.89 -4.73
N ASN A 567 -66.75 27.78 -5.57
CA ASN A 567 -67.20 29.13 -5.22
C ASN A 567 -66.20 30.01 -4.43
N GLY A 568 -64.88 29.73 -4.51
CA GLY A 568 -63.87 30.36 -3.65
C GLY A 568 -63.10 31.53 -4.27
N GLN A 569 -63.15 31.72 -5.60
CA GLN A 569 -62.36 32.74 -6.31
C GLN A 569 -63.16 33.39 -7.46
N PRO A 570 -63.16 34.74 -7.58
CA PRO A 570 -63.76 35.44 -8.71
C PRO A 570 -62.82 35.48 -9.93
N LEU A 571 -63.40 35.60 -11.14
CA LEU A 571 -62.64 35.81 -12.37
C LEU A 571 -62.38 37.32 -12.60
N GLY A 572 -61.34 37.85 -11.95
CA GLY A 572 -61.00 39.27 -11.96
C GLY A 572 -61.52 40.02 -10.72
N ALA A 573 -61.30 41.33 -10.69
CA ALA A 573 -61.68 42.21 -9.56
C ALA A 573 -61.96 43.65 -10.05
N GLY A 574 -62.50 44.52 -9.18
CA GLY A 574 -62.86 45.90 -9.51
C GLY A 574 -61.75 46.71 -10.21
N ALA A 575 -60.49 46.53 -9.80
CA ALA A 575 -59.30 47.14 -10.42
C ALA A 575 -58.67 46.31 -11.56
N TYR A 576 -58.99 45.01 -11.66
CA TYR A 576 -58.39 44.04 -12.58
C TYR A 576 -59.49 43.32 -13.37
N ARG A 577 -60.10 44.05 -14.30
CA ARG A 577 -61.23 43.56 -15.11
C ARG A 577 -60.74 42.93 -16.40
N TRP A 578 -61.33 41.79 -16.77
CA TRP A 578 -61.28 41.31 -18.15
C TRP A 578 -62.05 42.28 -19.05
N SER A 579 -61.48 42.60 -20.22
CA SER A 579 -62.08 43.55 -21.16
C SER A 579 -63.28 42.96 -21.90
N VAL A 580 -63.28 41.65 -22.12
CA VAL A 580 -64.31 40.87 -22.81
C VAL A 580 -64.10 39.38 -22.51
N VAL A 581 -65.18 38.60 -22.52
CA VAL A 581 -65.13 37.12 -22.54
C VAL A 581 -65.73 36.65 -23.86
N TYR A 582 -64.95 35.93 -24.67
CA TYR A 582 -65.45 35.25 -25.87
C TYR A 582 -65.74 33.79 -25.51
N ALA A 583 -67.01 33.39 -25.58
CA ALA A 583 -67.45 32.03 -25.29
C ALA A 583 -68.50 31.59 -26.34
N ALA A 584 -68.55 30.30 -26.66
CA ALA A 584 -69.50 29.74 -27.62
C ALA A 584 -70.92 29.61 -27.03
N SER A 585 -71.03 29.48 -25.71
CA SER A 585 -72.30 29.45 -24.95
C SER A 585 -72.29 30.53 -23.87
N GLY A 586 -73.48 30.95 -23.43
CA GLY A 586 -73.62 31.85 -22.28
C GLY A 586 -73.13 31.22 -20.96
N ALA A 587 -72.89 32.07 -19.96
CA ALA A 587 -72.43 31.63 -18.65
C ALA A 587 -73.53 30.83 -17.91
N ILE A 588 -73.17 29.65 -17.42
CA ILE A 588 -74.05 28.82 -16.59
C ILE A 588 -74.00 29.36 -15.16
N ASN A 589 -75.17 29.74 -14.63
CA ASN A 589 -75.34 30.18 -13.24
C ASN A 589 -76.16 29.12 -12.48
N THR A 590 -75.66 28.67 -11.33
CA THR A 590 -76.35 27.67 -10.49
C THR A 590 -77.66 28.23 -9.95
N SER A 591 -78.78 27.59 -10.31
CA SER A 591 -80.13 28.08 -9.98
C SER A 591 -81.00 27.01 -9.28
N ASP A 592 -80.36 26.01 -8.67
CA ASP A 592 -80.99 24.87 -7.99
C ASP A 592 -81.88 25.33 -6.81
N ALA A 593 -83.08 24.76 -6.69
CA ALA A 593 -84.01 25.08 -5.61
C ALA A 593 -83.46 24.72 -4.22
N ARG A 594 -82.59 23.70 -4.13
CA ARG A 594 -81.94 23.25 -2.88
C ARG A 594 -80.86 24.21 -2.39
N ALA A 595 -80.41 25.12 -3.26
CA ALA A 595 -79.40 26.14 -2.96
C ALA A 595 -80.02 27.52 -2.64
N LYS A 596 -81.34 27.58 -2.40
CA LYS A 596 -82.09 28.83 -2.19
C LYS A 596 -83.03 28.71 -0.98
N CYS A 597 -83.24 29.82 -0.29
CA CYS A 597 -84.30 30.01 0.69
C CYS A 597 -85.26 31.12 0.21
N ASP A 598 -86.38 31.29 0.91
CA ASP A 598 -87.32 32.41 0.75
C ASP A 598 -87.84 32.65 -0.68
N VAL A 599 -87.96 31.57 -1.46
CA VAL A 599 -88.47 31.60 -2.84
C VAL A 599 -89.95 31.95 -2.84
N GLY A 600 -90.28 33.14 -3.35
CA GLY A 600 -91.64 33.68 -3.39
C GLY A 600 -91.88 34.65 -4.55
N ALA A 601 -93.04 35.30 -4.55
CA ALA A 601 -93.39 36.29 -5.56
C ALA A 601 -92.59 37.60 -5.40
N ILE A 602 -92.22 38.23 -6.50
CA ILE A 602 -91.58 39.56 -6.51
C ILE A 602 -92.61 40.59 -6.05
N SER A 603 -92.25 41.45 -5.10
CA SER A 603 -93.19 42.38 -4.49
C SER A 603 -93.61 43.50 -5.45
N ASP A 604 -94.87 43.91 -5.37
CA ASP A 604 -95.41 45.01 -6.18
C ASP A 604 -94.64 46.32 -5.95
N ALA A 605 -94.17 46.57 -4.73
CA ALA A 605 -93.35 47.73 -4.39
C ALA A 605 -91.99 47.75 -5.11
N LEU A 606 -91.33 46.59 -5.24
CA LEU A 606 -90.08 46.47 -6.00
C LEU A 606 -90.33 46.67 -7.50
N LEU A 607 -91.41 46.10 -8.03
CA LEU A 607 -91.78 46.30 -9.44
C LEU A 607 -92.21 47.75 -9.72
N ASP A 608 -92.88 48.42 -8.78
CA ASP A 608 -93.21 49.85 -8.91
C ASP A 608 -91.98 50.75 -8.81
N ALA A 609 -90.97 50.38 -8.03
CA ALA A 609 -89.66 51.06 -8.00
C ALA A 609 -88.84 50.81 -9.28
N TRP A 610 -88.88 49.58 -9.81
CA TRP A 610 -88.23 49.24 -11.07
C TRP A 610 -88.81 50.04 -12.26
N GLY A 611 -90.10 50.37 -12.22
CA GLY A 611 -90.75 51.20 -13.25
C GLY A 611 -90.18 52.60 -13.45
N ASP A 612 -89.38 53.11 -12.49
CA ASP A 612 -88.67 54.39 -12.61
C ASP A 612 -87.24 54.26 -13.20
N VAL A 613 -86.77 53.03 -13.47
CA VAL A 613 -85.41 52.77 -13.95
C VAL A 613 -85.27 53.09 -15.43
N ALA A 614 -84.35 54.02 -15.76
CA ALA A 614 -84.17 54.52 -17.12
C ALA A 614 -83.10 53.76 -17.93
N TRP A 615 -83.55 52.96 -18.89
CA TRP A 615 -82.70 52.37 -19.94
C TRP A 615 -82.22 53.44 -20.94
N GLN A 616 -80.90 53.51 -21.15
CA GLN A 616 -80.26 54.59 -21.92
C GLN A 616 -79.15 54.09 -22.84
N ARG A 617 -78.78 54.92 -23.81
CA ARG A 617 -77.56 54.73 -24.63
C ARG A 617 -76.41 55.59 -24.12
N PHE A 618 -75.20 55.05 -24.14
CA PHE A 618 -73.98 55.75 -23.73
C PHE A 618 -72.77 55.31 -24.55
N ARG A 619 -71.65 56.05 -24.42
CA ARG A 619 -70.33 55.68 -24.94
C ARG A 619 -69.33 55.76 -23.77
N PHE A 620 -68.38 54.85 -23.68
CA PHE A 620 -67.36 54.90 -22.63
C PHE A 620 -66.39 56.06 -22.85
N VAL A 621 -66.09 56.84 -21.80
CA VAL A 621 -65.22 58.04 -21.87
C VAL A 621 -63.85 57.73 -22.47
N GLU A 622 -63.21 56.65 -22.02
CA GLU A 622 -61.92 56.17 -22.55
C GLU A 622 -62.01 55.80 -24.05
N ALA A 623 -63.13 55.19 -24.47
CA ALA A 623 -63.33 54.84 -25.88
C ALA A 623 -63.56 56.09 -26.75
N CYS A 624 -64.28 57.10 -26.27
CA CYS A 624 -64.43 58.39 -26.93
C CYS A 624 -63.08 59.11 -27.04
N ALA A 625 -62.27 59.11 -25.98
CA ALA A 625 -60.93 59.71 -26.01
C ALA A 625 -60.00 59.00 -27.01
N ALA A 626 -60.06 57.67 -27.09
CA ALA A 626 -59.19 56.88 -27.98
C ALA A 626 -59.66 56.79 -29.45
N LYS A 627 -60.96 56.96 -29.73
CA LYS A 627 -61.56 56.67 -31.05
C LYS A 627 -62.44 57.79 -31.62
N GLY A 628 -62.65 58.87 -30.88
CA GLY A 628 -63.56 59.95 -31.27
C GLY A 628 -64.95 59.41 -31.61
N ASP A 629 -65.50 59.80 -32.75
CA ASP A 629 -66.83 59.36 -33.19
C ASP A 629 -66.92 57.89 -33.62
N ALA A 630 -65.78 57.21 -33.84
CA ALA A 630 -65.76 55.76 -34.04
C ALA A 630 -65.94 54.96 -32.73
N ALA A 631 -66.07 55.63 -31.58
CA ALA A 631 -66.45 55.00 -30.32
C ALA A 631 -67.89 54.44 -30.40
N ARG A 632 -68.03 53.13 -30.19
CA ARG A 632 -69.31 52.40 -30.29
C ARG A 632 -70.31 52.92 -29.25
N TRP A 633 -71.58 53.00 -29.67
CA TRP A 633 -72.70 53.18 -28.76
C TRP A 633 -73.02 51.86 -28.06
N HIS A 634 -73.24 51.94 -26.76
CA HIS A 634 -73.74 50.88 -25.89
C HIS A 634 -75.14 51.26 -25.40
N VAL A 635 -75.95 50.27 -25.04
CA VAL A 635 -77.29 50.45 -24.44
C VAL A 635 -77.32 49.68 -23.12
N GLY A 636 -77.89 50.27 -22.08
CA GLY A 636 -77.96 49.66 -20.76
C GLY A 636 -78.36 50.65 -19.66
N LEU A 637 -77.86 50.39 -18.45
CA LEU A 637 -78.19 51.10 -17.23
C LEU A 637 -76.97 51.88 -16.69
N VAL A 638 -77.24 53.01 -16.04
CA VAL A 638 -76.26 53.77 -15.26
C VAL A 638 -76.44 53.43 -13.79
N ALA A 639 -75.41 52.87 -13.16
CA ALA A 639 -75.49 52.29 -11.82
C ALA A 639 -76.08 53.24 -10.75
N GLN A 640 -75.63 54.50 -10.73
CA GLN A 640 -76.10 55.50 -9.77
C GLN A 640 -77.57 55.88 -9.98
N GLN A 641 -78.07 55.88 -11.22
CA GLN A 641 -79.46 56.21 -11.54
C GLN A 641 -80.40 55.04 -11.20
N LEU A 642 -79.97 53.80 -11.48
CA LEU A 642 -80.64 52.59 -11.01
C LEU A 642 -80.75 52.58 -9.48
N GLY A 643 -79.64 52.88 -8.78
CA GLY A 643 -79.62 52.98 -7.32
C GLY A 643 -80.60 54.02 -6.80
N ALA A 644 -80.57 55.24 -7.35
CA ALA A 644 -81.48 56.31 -6.95
C ALA A 644 -82.96 55.97 -7.15
N ALA A 645 -83.34 55.33 -8.27
CA ALA A 645 -84.72 54.94 -8.55
C ALA A 645 -85.26 53.91 -7.53
N ILE A 646 -84.48 52.86 -7.26
CA ILE A 646 -84.88 51.80 -6.32
C ILE A 646 -84.87 52.31 -4.87
N ASP A 647 -83.79 52.97 -4.45
CA ASP A 647 -83.61 53.41 -3.07
C ASP A 647 -84.58 54.54 -2.68
N ALA A 648 -85.05 55.36 -3.63
CA ALA A 648 -86.06 56.40 -3.37
C ALA A 648 -87.41 55.81 -2.92
N ARG A 649 -87.79 54.62 -3.40
CA ARG A 649 -89.06 53.96 -3.03
C ARG A 649 -88.89 52.87 -1.96
N MET A 650 -87.70 52.26 -1.86
CA MET A 650 -87.44 51.12 -0.97
C MET A 650 -86.51 51.41 0.21
N GLY A 651 -85.95 52.62 0.29
CA GLY A 651 -84.97 53.04 1.29
C GLY A 651 -83.52 52.79 0.84
N ALA A 652 -82.59 53.59 1.35
CA ALA A 652 -81.17 53.59 0.97
C ALA A 652 -80.49 52.20 1.10
N GLY A 653 -79.66 51.85 0.11
CA GLY A 653 -78.93 50.59 0.04
C GLY A 653 -79.77 49.39 -0.41
N SER A 654 -81.03 49.59 -0.82
CA SER A 654 -81.90 48.50 -1.27
C SER A 654 -81.45 47.93 -2.60
N ALA A 655 -80.99 48.75 -3.53
CA ALA A 655 -80.44 48.28 -4.81
C ALA A 655 -79.21 47.37 -4.65
N VAL A 656 -78.37 47.61 -3.63
CA VAL A 656 -77.21 46.75 -3.30
C VAL A 656 -77.66 45.49 -2.58
N ARG A 657 -78.59 45.60 -1.62
CA ARG A 657 -79.15 44.44 -0.88
C ARG A 657 -79.88 43.45 -1.79
N LEU A 658 -80.51 43.94 -2.87
CA LEU A 658 -81.14 43.13 -3.91
C LEU A 658 -80.14 42.56 -4.94
N GLY A 659 -78.85 42.85 -4.82
CA GLY A 659 -77.82 42.36 -5.75
C GLY A 659 -77.81 43.02 -7.13
N LEU A 660 -78.67 44.02 -7.39
CA LEU A 660 -78.72 44.75 -8.66
C LEU A 660 -77.45 45.56 -8.90
N LEU A 661 -76.87 46.11 -7.83
CA LEU A 661 -75.65 46.90 -7.82
C LEU A 661 -74.52 46.23 -7.03
N CYS A 662 -73.29 46.52 -7.42
CA CYS A 662 -72.07 46.22 -6.67
C CYS A 662 -71.20 47.48 -6.58
N HIS A 663 -70.48 47.65 -5.48
CA HIS A 663 -69.50 48.73 -5.29
C HIS A 663 -68.18 48.12 -4.85
N ASP A 664 -67.13 48.40 -5.61
CA ASP A 664 -65.75 47.96 -5.34
C ASP A 664 -64.88 49.18 -5.11
N SER A 665 -64.04 49.17 -4.07
CA SER A 665 -63.00 50.19 -3.85
C SER A 665 -61.63 49.55 -3.66
N TRP A 666 -60.57 50.26 -4.05
CA TRP A 666 -59.19 49.78 -3.99
C TRP A 666 -58.22 50.91 -3.62
N ALA A 667 -57.18 50.53 -2.89
CA ALA A 667 -56.10 51.44 -2.52
C ALA A 667 -55.17 51.76 -3.71
N ALA A 668 -54.39 52.83 -3.54
CA ALA A 668 -53.29 53.15 -4.43
C ALA A 668 -52.17 52.12 -4.28
N GLU A 669 -51.52 51.78 -5.39
CA GLU A 669 -50.34 50.94 -5.43
C GLU A 669 -49.20 51.73 -6.11
N PRO A 670 -48.00 51.80 -5.51
CA PRO A 670 -46.85 52.44 -6.14
C PRO A 670 -46.39 51.64 -7.36
N ALA A 671 -45.59 52.27 -8.22
CA ALA A 671 -44.88 51.56 -9.28
C ALA A 671 -43.98 50.49 -8.64
N GLN A 672 -44.03 49.28 -9.19
CA GLN A 672 -43.12 48.21 -8.79
C GLN A 672 -41.94 48.23 -9.75
N CYS A 673 -40.73 48.39 -9.21
CA CYS A 673 -39.50 48.23 -9.95
C CYS A 673 -38.77 46.94 -9.54
N ASP A 674 -37.98 46.38 -10.45
CA ASP A 674 -37.04 45.30 -10.14
C ASP A 674 -35.78 45.82 -9.40
N GLY A 675 -34.89 44.91 -9.02
CA GLY A 675 -33.62 45.23 -8.38
C GLY A 675 -32.61 45.97 -9.26
N GLU A 676 -32.92 46.17 -10.55
CA GLU A 676 -32.15 46.97 -11.51
C GLU A 676 -32.81 48.35 -11.76
N GLY A 677 -33.89 48.67 -11.05
CA GLY A 677 -34.60 49.95 -11.13
C GLY A 677 -35.59 50.07 -12.29
N ARG A 678 -35.85 48.99 -13.05
CA ARG A 678 -36.80 48.99 -14.17
C ARG A 678 -38.22 48.78 -13.66
N GLU A 679 -39.15 49.61 -14.11
CA GLU A 679 -40.57 49.46 -13.77
C GLU A 679 -41.15 48.18 -14.39
N VAL A 680 -41.57 47.24 -13.55
CA VAL A 680 -42.24 45.98 -13.93
C VAL A 680 -43.76 46.07 -13.82
N ARG A 681 -44.28 47.03 -13.05
CA ARG A 681 -45.71 47.38 -13.01
C ARG A 681 -45.89 48.86 -12.70
N ALA A 682 -46.64 49.56 -13.54
CA ALA A 682 -46.97 50.96 -13.34
C ALA A 682 -47.75 51.21 -12.05
N ALA A 683 -47.56 52.40 -11.47
CA ALA A 683 -48.34 52.86 -10.32
C ALA A 683 -49.84 52.94 -10.66
N ARG A 684 -50.68 52.54 -9.72
CA ARG A 684 -52.15 52.65 -9.84
C ARG A 684 -52.69 53.58 -8.75
N PRO A 685 -53.47 54.62 -9.08
CA PRO A 685 -54.13 55.43 -8.06
C PRO A 685 -55.20 54.63 -7.30
N ALA A 686 -55.54 55.11 -6.11
CA ALA A 686 -56.73 54.66 -5.39
C ALA A 686 -57.98 55.02 -6.21
N GLY A 687 -59.04 54.24 -6.05
CA GLY A 687 -60.29 54.50 -6.74
C GLY A 687 -61.39 53.53 -6.34
N ASP A 688 -62.57 53.78 -6.86
CA ASP A 688 -63.74 52.95 -6.70
C ASP A 688 -64.51 52.79 -8.02
N ARG A 689 -65.49 51.89 -8.03
CA ARG A 689 -66.39 51.71 -9.18
C ARG A 689 -67.71 51.09 -8.75
N TRP A 690 -68.78 51.54 -9.40
CA TRP A 690 -70.08 50.89 -9.35
C TRP A 690 -70.26 49.96 -10.54
N GLY A 691 -70.70 48.74 -10.28
CA GLY A 691 -71.09 47.72 -11.25
C GLY A 691 -72.58 47.41 -11.19
N VAL A 692 -73.13 46.86 -12.28
CA VAL A 692 -74.52 46.42 -12.41
C VAL A 692 -74.52 44.92 -12.74
N ARG A 693 -75.35 44.13 -12.06
CA ARG A 693 -75.61 42.73 -12.46
C ARG A 693 -76.71 42.71 -13.51
N TYR A 694 -76.32 42.70 -14.78
CA TYR A 694 -77.26 42.88 -15.90
C TYR A 694 -78.27 41.74 -16.00
N GLU A 695 -77.89 40.52 -15.66
CA GLU A 695 -78.76 39.34 -15.69
C GLU A 695 -79.92 39.47 -14.69
N GLU A 696 -79.64 39.94 -13.47
CA GLU A 696 -80.65 40.20 -12.44
C GLU A 696 -81.56 41.38 -12.84
N CYS A 697 -80.97 42.44 -13.39
CA CYS A 697 -81.71 43.59 -13.93
C CYS A 697 -82.66 43.19 -15.07
N LEU A 698 -82.23 42.32 -15.98
CA LEU A 698 -83.05 41.82 -17.09
C LEU A 698 -84.15 40.86 -16.61
N ALA A 699 -83.88 40.06 -15.57
CA ALA A 699 -84.91 39.23 -14.94
C ALA A 699 -86.01 40.08 -14.27
N LEU A 700 -85.61 41.15 -13.59
CA LEU A 700 -86.55 42.08 -12.94
C LEU A 700 -87.33 42.93 -13.96
N GLU A 701 -86.69 43.38 -15.03
CA GLU A 701 -87.34 44.01 -16.19
C GLU A 701 -88.40 43.08 -16.81
N ALA A 702 -88.06 41.81 -17.05
CA ALA A 702 -89.00 40.83 -17.58
C ALA A 702 -90.20 40.58 -16.65
N ALA A 703 -89.99 40.58 -15.33
CA ALA A 703 -91.06 40.47 -14.35
C ALA A 703 -91.96 41.72 -14.32
N TRP A 704 -91.37 42.92 -14.42
CA TRP A 704 -92.09 44.18 -14.51
C TRP A 704 -92.94 44.25 -15.77
N GLN A 705 -92.38 43.87 -16.93
CA GLN A 705 -93.07 43.83 -18.21
C GLN A 705 -94.26 42.87 -18.16
N ARG A 706 -94.09 41.65 -17.62
CA ARG A 706 -95.20 40.69 -17.42
C ARG A 706 -96.34 41.30 -16.62
N ARG A 707 -96.06 41.80 -15.41
CA ARG A 707 -97.08 42.46 -14.58
C ARG A 707 -97.75 43.65 -15.30
N ARG A 708 -96.99 44.41 -16.09
CA ARG A 708 -97.53 45.53 -16.87
C ARG A 708 -98.47 45.05 -17.97
N ILE A 709 -98.15 43.95 -18.66
CA ILE A 709 -99.01 43.27 -19.63
C ILE A 709 -100.28 42.77 -18.93
N ASP A 710 -100.17 42.03 -17.83
CA ASP A 710 -101.31 41.50 -17.07
C ASP A 710 -102.30 42.63 -16.67
N ARG A 711 -101.77 43.76 -16.19
CA ARG A 711 -102.57 44.95 -15.83
C ARG A 711 -103.23 45.61 -17.06
N ILE A 712 -102.60 45.59 -18.23
CA ILE A 712 -103.18 46.10 -19.48
C ILE A 712 -104.29 45.17 -19.98
N GLU A 713 -104.08 43.85 -19.94
CA GLU A 713 -105.07 42.85 -20.34
C GLU A 713 -106.32 42.91 -19.44
N ALA A 714 -106.13 43.04 -18.12
CA ALA A 714 -107.23 43.23 -17.17
C ALA A 714 -108.02 44.54 -17.43
N ALA A 715 -107.32 45.64 -17.73
CA ALA A 715 -107.97 46.91 -18.08
C ALA A 715 -108.73 46.83 -19.42
N LEU A 716 -108.18 46.12 -20.41
CA LEU A 716 -108.83 45.89 -21.70
C LEU A 716 -110.11 45.04 -21.54
N ALA A 717 -110.06 43.97 -20.74
CA ALA A 717 -111.23 43.17 -20.41
C ALA A 717 -112.32 43.97 -19.70
N ALA A 718 -111.94 44.85 -18.76
CA ALA A 718 -112.87 45.75 -18.09
C ALA A 718 -113.53 46.77 -19.05
N LEU A 719 -112.76 47.33 -19.99
CA LEU A 719 -113.28 48.21 -21.04
C LEU A 719 -114.25 47.49 -21.99
N GLN A 720 -113.95 46.23 -22.34
CA GLN A 720 -114.82 45.39 -23.18
C GLN A 720 -116.11 44.96 -22.47
N GLY A 721 -116.08 44.78 -21.14
CA GLY A 721 -117.27 44.50 -20.32
C GLY A 721 -118.10 45.72 -19.96
N GLY A 722 -117.61 46.94 -20.19
CA GLY A 722 -118.22 48.20 -19.73
C GLY A 722 -119.43 48.70 -20.52
N THR A 723 -119.82 48.05 -21.62
CA THR A 723 -120.87 48.54 -22.54
C THR A 723 -122.23 47.86 -22.39
N HIS A 724 -122.76 47.68 -21.16
CA HIS A 724 -124.19 47.39 -20.94
C HIS A 724 -124.70 47.76 -19.51
N ALA A 725 -124.65 49.05 -19.13
CA ALA A 725 -125.41 49.57 -17.98
C ALA A 725 -125.67 51.08 -18.11
N GLY A 726 -126.86 51.48 -18.57
CA GLY A 726 -127.21 52.88 -18.78
C GLY A 726 -128.27 53.09 -19.87
N GLY A 727 -129.48 52.59 -19.60
CA GLY A 727 -130.72 53.03 -20.25
C GLY A 727 -131.56 53.83 -19.26
#